data_AF-A0A0A8L1N7-F1
#
_entry.id   AF-A0A0A8L1N7-F1
#
_cell.length_a   1.000
_cell.length_b   1.000
_cell.length_c   1.000
_cell.angle_alpha   90.00
_cell.angle_beta   90.00
_cell.angle_gamma   90.00
#
_symmetry.space_group_name_H-M   'P 1'
#
loop_
_entity.id
_entity.type
_entity.pdbx_description
1 polymer ?
#
loop_
_entity_poly.entity_id
_entity_poly.type
_entity_poly.pdbx_seq_one_letter_code
_entity_poly.pdbx_strand_id
1 'polypeptide(L)'
;MSISHAVHMINVLFQCILLLIQLSWVKDESSWTKWNVSLNLFYVAVVYLNSTWLSYYKSSCAQGHGLFYFVVYSFVVAFEIGQRYFHPGSEKYNVVKNGQSAMLLDVLLWFNSLSIFTYDAFFFQYSPQLADYFTANNVYPPVNVLAGISFTWMNKLITDTYNANKIEDPSNMPLPPFDLDIAGATTAVKANWEYELWTDRKSLLLALLKTFGPTIAIAMSYEVSRNLLSVIQPQLFRKFIEVFNPDARDLPILNGFFVALGLFLLSIISTIISNQFFINIFEAGLKIRGSLMSLVYQKSLRLSLDARDDKASGDVLNLMSVDVIRIQRFFENAQVLVGAPIQLIGVLISLYFLLGTATIGGLVSIVIMIPINSYMTKLYKALFKTQMQYKDKRIKTVTEILNSMKSIKLYAWEKPMLDRLNHVRNDLELHNMKKIAVVSNFMFFCWNIVPLLVTCSTFVLFSYLTGKVLSPQVIFPALTLFSMLNDALFTVPTMISNIIEIGVSLKRLKGYLLAQELDSSFIERSKATASDPTIEITNAIFLWKSPKPVSDSENTDEEAEISSPGVALKNIKNFSAKKAQLTCIVGRVGSGKSTFLQAILGQLPCVSSDVTSGVKPKLVIRAENLAYCPQQPWIMNASLKDNILFGYKYDEAMYNETIKACQLLPDMKILPDGDQTLVGEKGISLSGGQKARLSLARAVYSRSDLYLLDDVLSAVDSHVCKNIIDEVLDRKNGLLRNKTVILTTNAVNVLIHSDMIYLLKEGEIVEKNSYKEVMSKDKDSGEKSSLREIIEEFASEENNENTEKDSGSFATADKTSHLSTPNDGDDDDDSQGDPQPPEHLLNYEVTKNPSTNTVTAYEEEQENAALSKVTSRRASIATLRPRPLIDMNNDARKTAQKAETKEEGRVKKICLLSIH
;
A
#
# COMPACT_ATOMS: atom_id res chain seq x y z
N MET A 1 -8.62 36.20 22.02
CA MET A 1 -8.87 35.19 23.06
C MET A 1 -10.30 34.72 22.90
N SER A 2 -10.58 33.41 22.92
CA SER A 2 -11.97 32.91 22.84
C SER A 2 -12.72 33.17 24.15
N ILE A 3 -14.04 33.30 24.07
CA ILE A 3 -14.91 33.48 25.25
C ILE A 3 -14.74 32.28 26.20
N SER A 4 -14.70 31.06 25.66
CA SER A 4 -14.45 29.80 26.37
C SER A 4 -13.17 29.88 27.24
N HIS A 5 -12.07 30.36 26.66
CA HIS A 5 -10.79 30.42 27.37
C HIS A 5 -10.74 31.58 28.40
N ALA A 6 -11.46 32.68 28.15
CA ALA A 6 -11.62 33.73 29.15
C ALA A 6 -12.41 33.24 30.38
N VAL A 7 -13.50 32.49 30.17
CA VAL A 7 -14.27 31.84 31.25
C VAL A 7 -13.40 30.84 32.02
N HIS A 8 -12.59 30.03 31.34
CA HIS A 8 -11.65 29.12 31.99
C HIS A 8 -10.63 29.86 32.88
N MET A 9 -10.02 30.95 32.39
CA MET A 9 -9.08 31.76 33.19
C MET A 9 -9.76 32.36 34.43
N ILE A 10 -11.05 32.73 34.35
CA ILE A 10 -11.85 33.19 35.49
C ILE A 10 -12.04 32.04 36.52
N ASN A 11 -12.30 30.80 36.06
CA ASN A 11 -12.38 29.65 36.97
C ASN A 11 -11.06 29.38 37.70
N VAL A 12 -9.91 29.46 37.02
CA VAL A 12 -8.58 29.31 37.66
C VAL A 12 -8.34 30.43 38.68
N LEU A 13 -8.70 31.67 38.38
CA LEU A 13 -8.63 32.79 39.34
C LEU A 13 -9.55 32.56 40.55
N PHE A 14 -10.74 32.00 40.35
CA PHE A 14 -11.65 31.63 41.45
C PHE A 14 -11.05 30.53 42.34
N GLN A 15 -10.37 29.54 41.77
CA GLN A 15 -9.66 28.51 42.55
C GLN A 15 -8.53 29.12 43.40
N CYS A 16 -7.79 30.12 42.89
CA CYS A 16 -6.83 30.89 43.69
C CYS A 16 -7.50 31.61 44.88
N ILE A 17 -8.70 32.19 44.67
CA ILE A 17 -9.47 32.86 45.72
C ILE A 17 -9.94 31.84 46.78
N LEU A 18 -10.44 30.67 46.39
CA LEU A 18 -10.82 29.61 47.33
C LEU A 18 -9.62 29.12 48.15
N LEU A 19 -8.45 28.94 47.53
CA LEU A 19 -7.21 28.55 48.21
C LEU A 19 -6.71 29.64 49.18
N LEU A 20 -6.87 30.93 48.85
CA LEU A 20 -6.60 32.04 49.78
C LEU A 20 -7.55 32.04 50.99
N ILE A 21 -8.83 31.74 50.79
CA ILE A 21 -9.81 31.58 51.88
C ILE A 21 -9.45 30.35 52.75
N GLN A 22 -9.07 29.23 52.12
CA GLN A 22 -8.60 28.04 52.84
C GLN A 22 -7.40 28.38 53.73
N LEU A 23 -6.37 29.04 53.18
CA LEU A 23 -5.17 29.46 53.89
C LEU A 23 -5.49 30.38 55.10
N SER A 24 -6.43 31.30 54.93
CA SER A 24 -6.92 32.19 56.00
C SER A 24 -7.61 31.44 57.16
N TRP A 25 -8.20 30.27 56.89
CA TRP A 25 -8.96 29.49 57.88
C TRP A 25 -8.15 28.39 58.58
N VAL A 26 -6.92 28.09 58.15
CA VAL A 26 -6.03 27.11 58.83
C VAL A 26 -5.44 27.73 60.10
N LYS A 27 -6.01 27.42 61.28
CA LYS A 27 -5.64 28.12 62.51
C LYS A 27 -4.25 27.75 63.09
N ASP A 28 -3.91 26.49 63.38
CA ASP A 28 -2.78 26.24 64.32
C ASP A 28 -1.77 25.10 64.09
N GLU A 29 -0.61 25.30 64.75
CA GLU A 29 0.62 24.52 64.98
C GLU A 29 1.26 23.67 63.88
N SER A 30 0.50 22.96 63.04
CA SER A 30 1.06 22.10 62.00
C SER A 30 1.71 22.93 60.88
N SER A 31 3.05 23.06 60.94
CA SER A 31 3.86 23.67 59.89
C SER A 31 3.54 23.08 58.51
N TRP A 32 3.41 21.75 58.45
CA TRP A 32 3.25 21.00 57.19
C TRP A 32 1.94 21.29 56.45
N THR A 33 0.82 21.47 57.16
CA THR A 33 -0.47 21.78 56.52
C THR A 33 -0.53 23.21 56.00
N LYS A 34 0.01 24.19 56.74
CA LYS A 34 0.15 25.58 56.26
C LYS A 34 1.08 25.65 55.03
N TRP A 35 2.18 24.89 55.02
CA TRP A 35 3.05 24.75 53.85
C TRP A 35 2.35 24.09 52.66
N ASN A 36 1.58 23.02 52.86
CA ASN A 36 0.88 22.31 51.78
C ASN A 36 -0.14 23.22 51.07
N VAL A 37 -1.02 23.91 51.81
CA VAL A 37 -1.97 24.88 51.22
C VAL A 37 -1.24 26.03 50.52
N SER A 38 -0.14 26.52 51.10
CA SER A 38 0.69 27.58 50.47
C SER A 38 1.36 27.10 49.17
N LEU A 39 1.81 25.85 49.09
CA LEU A 39 2.40 25.26 47.88
C LEU A 39 1.35 25.03 46.78
N ASN A 40 0.15 24.59 47.14
CA ASN A 40 -0.97 24.47 46.19
C ASN A 40 -1.39 25.84 45.64
N LEU A 41 -1.50 26.86 46.52
CA LEU A 41 -1.77 28.23 46.10
C LEU A 41 -0.67 28.78 45.18
N PHE A 42 0.61 28.58 45.54
CA PHE A 42 1.75 28.97 44.70
C PHE A 42 1.70 28.26 43.33
N TYR A 43 1.41 26.95 43.30
CA TYR A 43 1.28 26.21 42.05
C TYR A 43 0.15 26.77 41.18
N VAL A 44 -1.07 26.92 41.69
CA VAL A 44 -2.19 27.39 40.87
C VAL A 44 -1.99 28.85 40.42
N ALA A 45 -1.56 29.74 41.32
CA ALA A 45 -1.43 31.17 41.03
C ALA A 45 -0.18 31.54 40.21
N VAL A 46 0.97 30.91 40.46
CA VAL A 46 2.25 31.28 39.83
C VAL A 46 2.61 30.34 38.67
N VAL A 47 2.33 29.04 38.77
CA VAL A 47 2.63 28.08 37.70
C VAL A 47 1.43 27.94 36.75
N TYR A 48 0.26 27.53 37.26
CA TYR A 48 -0.85 27.12 36.39
C TYR A 48 -1.50 28.28 35.63
N LEU A 49 -1.79 29.39 36.31
CA LEU A 49 -2.40 30.57 35.67
C LEU A 49 -1.54 31.07 34.48
N ASN A 50 -0.21 31.10 34.65
CA ASN A 50 0.74 31.50 33.62
C ASN A 50 0.90 30.46 32.50
N SER A 51 0.97 29.15 32.83
CA SER A 51 1.03 28.09 31.81
C SER A 51 -0.24 28.02 30.96
N THR A 52 -1.39 28.29 31.57
CA THR A 52 -2.71 28.32 30.93
C THR A 52 -2.79 29.45 29.92
N TRP A 53 -2.48 30.68 30.33
CA TRP A 53 -2.38 31.83 29.42
C TRP A 53 -1.43 31.60 28.24
N LEU A 54 -0.24 31.02 28.49
CA LEU A 54 0.74 30.74 27.44
C LEU A 54 0.28 29.63 26.48
N SER A 55 -0.43 28.62 26.99
CA SER A 55 -0.89 27.46 26.22
C SER A 55 -1.81 27.83 25.07
N TYR A 56 -2.76 28.76 25.26
CA TYR A 56 -3.71 29.17 24.21
C TYR A 56 -3.03 29.70 22.93
N TYR A 57 -1.86 30.34 23.07
CA TYR A 57 -1.09 30.89 21.95
C TYR A 57 -0.01 29.96 21.41
N LYS A 58 0.49 28.99 22.20
CA LYS A 58 1.65 28.15 21.83
C LYS A 58 1.39 26.64 21.78
N SER A 59 0.23 26.17 22.23
CA SER A 59 -0.11 24.75 22.34
C SER A 59 -1.43 24.45 21.65
N SER A 60 -1.51 23.31 20.95
CA SER A 60 -2.77 22.74 20.46
C SER A 60 -3.58 22.06 21.58
N CYS A 61 -2.96 21.77 22.72
CA CYS A 61 -3.58 20.97 23.78
C CYS A 61 -3.33 21.55 25.18
N ALA A 62 -4.22 21.22 26.12
CA ALA A 62 -3.99 21.50 27.54
C ALA A 62 -2.72 20.82 28.06
N GLN A 63 -2.01 21.47 28.99
CA GLN A 63 -0.72 20.98 29.48
C GLN A 63 -0.90 19.85 30.49
N GLY A 64 -0.13 18.77 30.32
CA GLY A 64 -0.28 17.54 31.12
C GLY A 64 -0.15 17.74 32.63
N HIS A 65 0.71 18.66 33.08
CA HIS A 65 0.88 18.95 34.51
C HIS A 65 -0.40 19.53 35.15
N GLY A 66 -1.19 20.32 34.41
CA GLY A 66 -2.50 20.80 34.86
C GLY A 66 -3.48 19.66 35.03
N LEU A 67 -3.65 18.85 33.98
CA LEU A 67 -4.54 17.69 33.96
C LEU A 67 -4.25 16.74 35.14
N PHE A 68 -2.98 16.36 35.36
CA PHE A 68 -2.63 15.50 36.49
C PHE A 68 -2.84 16.17 37.85
N TYR A 69 -2.52 17.47 37.99
CA TYR A 69 -2.74 18.20 39.24
C TYR A 69 -4.23 18.24 39.62
N PHE A 70 -5.12 18.68 38.73
CA PHE A 70 -6.54 18.83 39.08
C PHE A 70 -7.27 17.49 39.27
N VAL A 71 -6.83 16.39 38.62
CA VAL A 71 -7.31 15.03 38.93
C VAL A 71 -6.89 14.60 40.33
N VAL A 72 -5.60 14.71 40.67
CA VAL A 72 -5.08 14.28 41.97
C VAL A 72 -5.63 15.16 43.10
N TYR A 73 -5.69 16.48 42.90
CA TYR A 73 -6.26 17.42 43.86
C TYR A 73 -7.77 17.17 44.07
N SER A 74 -8.54 16.95 43.00
CA SER A 74 -9.96 16.57 43.11
C SER A 74 -10.14 15.25 43.90
N PHE A 75 -9.28 14.25 43.69
CA PHE A 75 -9.33 13.01 44.47
C PHE A 75 -8.97 13.21 45.95
N VAL A 76 -7.97 14.05 46.25
CA VAL A 76 -7.58 14.37 47.63
C VAL A 76 -8.70 15.12 48.35
N VAL A 77 -9.28 16.16 47.76
CA VAL A 77 -10.39 16.91 48.39
C VAL A 77 -11.65 16.05 48.52
N ALA A 78 -11.93 15.15 47.56
CA ALA A 78 -13.01 14.16 47.72
C ALA A 78 -12.77 13.21 48.91
N PHE A 79 -11.52 12.79 49.14
CA PHE A 79 -11.14 12.00 50.31
C PHE A 79 -11.28 12.82 51.61
N GLU A 80 -10.89 14.10 51.63
CA GLU A 80 -11.09 14.99 52.79
C GLU A 80 -12.58 15.19 53.12
N ILE A 81 -13.44 15.40 52.12
CA ILE A 81 -14.90 15.47 52.29
C ILE A 81 -15.43 14.14 52.87
N GLY A 82 -14.95 13.00 52.38
CA GLY A 82 -15.32 11.68 52.90
C GLY A 82 -14.90 11.48 54.37
N GLN A 83 -13.65 11.79 54.71
CA GLN A 83 -13.15 11.76 56.09
C GLN A 83 -13.98 12.65 57.01
N ARG A 84 -14.30 13.88 56.56
CA ARG A 84 -15.12 14.85 57.30
C ARG A 84 -16.55 14.35 57.54
N TYR A 85 -17.14 13.62 56.58
CA TYR A 85 -18.48 13.05 56.70
C TYR A 85 -18.53 11.86 57.65
N PHE A 86 -17.55 10.95 57.61
CA PHE A 86 -17.50 9.77 58.50
C PHE A 86 -16.93 10.06 59.89
N HIS A 87 -16.16 11.14 60.06
CA HIS A 87 -15.56 11.55 61.34
C HIS A 87 -15.91 12.99 61.75
N PRO A 88 -17.20 13.33 61.89
CA PRO A 88 -17.68 14.71 62.10
C PRO A 88 -17.32 15.34 63.47
N GLY A 89 -16.61 14.63 64.35
CA GLY A 89 -16.24 15.08 65.69
C GLY A 89 -14.75 15.01 66.05
N SER A 90 -13.88 14.50 65.17
CA SER A 90 -12.44 14.38 65.48
C SER A 90 -11.66 15.59 64.97
N GLU A 91 -11.23 16.48 65.88
CA GLU A 91 -10.38 17.63 65.53
C GLU A 91 -9.04 17.23 64.88
N LYS A 92 -8.56 16.01 65.13
CA LYS A 92 -7.21 15.55 64.77
C LYS A 92 -7.01 15.26 63.26
N TYR A 93 -8.08 15.21 62.48
CA TYR A 93 -8.05 14.84 61.05
C TYR A 93 -8.65 15.89 60.11
N ASN A 94 -9.23 16.97 60.63
CA ASN A 94 -9.88 18.01 59.83
C ASN A 94 -8.93 19.21 59.62
N VAL A 95 -8.59 19.54 58.37
CA VAL A 95 -7.66 20.63 58.02
C VAL A 95 -8.17 22.01 58.48
N VAL A 96 -9.50 22.20 58.54
CA VAL A 96 -10.15 23.46 58.94
C VAL A 96 -11.26 23.19 59.96
N LYS A 97 -11.17 23.80 61.14
CA LYS A 97 -12.08 23.55 62.29
C LYS A 97 -13.53 24.05 62.13
N ASN A 98 -13.82 24.92 61.17
CA ASN A 98 -15.16 25.53 61.01
C ASN A 98 -16.17 24.54 60.38
N GLY A 99 -16.68 23.59 61.18
CA GLY A 99 -17.57 22.47 60.82
C GLY A 99 -18.27 22.55 59.46
N GLN A 100 -19.34 23.35 59.36
CA GLN A 100 -20.20 23.45 58.17
C GLN A 100 -19.63 24.33 57.06
N SER A 101 -19.10 25.53 57.38
CA SER A 101 -18.62 26.46 56.34
C SER A 101 -17.35 25.98 55.65
N ALA A 102 -16.50 25.22 56.34
CA ALA A 102 -15.37 24.54 55.72
C ALA A 102 -15.82 23.33 54.88
N MET A 103 -16.83 22.55 55.28
CA MET A 103 -17.38 21.51 54.39
C MET A 103 -17.91 22.11 53.07
N LEU A 104 -18.53 23.29 53.13
CA LEU A 104 -18.95 24.04 51.94
C LEU A 104 -17.77 24.55 51.11
N LEU A 105 -16.68 25.00 51.75
CA LEU A 105 -15.42 25.36 51.08
C LEU A 105 -14.79 24.16 50.37
N ASP A 106 -14.69 23.01 51.05
CA ASP A 106 -14.11 21.77 50.51
C ASP A 106 -14.91 21.31 49.27
N VAL A 107 -16.24 21.35 49.32
CA VAL A 107 -17.13 21.05 48.19
C VAL A 107 -16.97 22.04 47.03
N LEU A 108 -16.79 23.34 47.30
CA LEU A 108 -16.52 24.35 46.26
C LEU A 108 -15.15 24.16 45.60
N LEU A 109 -14.11 23.87 46.40
CA LEU A 109 -12.76 23.55 45.92
C LEU A 109 -12.76 22.30 45.04
N TRP A 110 -13.51 21.27 45.43
CA TRP A 110 -13.69 20.05 44.66
C TRP A 110 -14.42 20.30 43.33
N PHE A 111 -15.56 20.99 43.37
CA PHE A 111 -16.39 21.27 42.19
C PHE A 111 -15.66 22.15 41.17
N ASN A 112 -14.97 23.22 41.61
CA ASN A 112 -14.21 24.07 40.70
C ASN A 112 -12.96 23.34 40.14
N SER A 113 -12.23 22.58 40.98
CA SER A 113 -11.15 21.70 40.51
C SER A 113 -11.60 20.73 39.42
N LEU A 114 -12.79 20.13 39.58
CA LEU A 114 -13.40 19.25 38.59
C LEU A 114 -13.82 20.00 37.32
N SER A 115 -14.37 21.23 37.46
CA SER A 115 -14.74 22.09 36.33
C SER A 115 -13.53 22.51 35.49
N ILE A 116 -12.42 22.92 36.12
CA ILE A 116 -11.14 23.20 35.44
C ILE A 116 -10.68 21.96 34.67
N PHE A 117 -10.61 20.80 35.35
CA PHE A 117 -10.21 19.55 34.73
C PHE A 117 -11.06 19.15 33.51
N THR A 118 -12.40 19.22 33.62
CA THR A 118 -13.29 18.85 32.51
C THR A 118 -13.13 19.78 31.30
N TYR A 119 -12.86 21.07 31.52
CA TYR A 119 -12.53 21.99 30.43
C TYR A 119 -11.22 21.57 29.73
N ASP A 120 -10.15 21.36 30.49
CA ASP A 120 -8.82 21.04 29.94
C ASP A 120 -8.76 19.66 29.25
N ALA A 121 -9.56 18.70 29.74
CA ALA A 121 -9.61 17.35 29.19
C ALA A 121 -10.39 17.28 27.86
N PHE A 122 -11.50 18.02 27.72
CA PHE A 122 -12.49 17.82 26.65
C PHE A 122 -12.88 19.08 25.84
N PHE A 123 -12.75 20.29 26.40
CA PHE A 123 -13.24 21.54 25.79
C PHE A 123 -12.14 22.57 25.48
N PHE A 124 -10.87 22.19 25.63
CA PHE A 124 -9.73 23.07 25.34
C PHE A 124 -9.71 23.49 23.86
N GLN A 125 -9.75 24.81 23.63
CA GLN A 125 -9.69 25.43 22.30
C GLN A 125 -8.44 26.32 22.20
N TYR A 126 -7.58 26.04 21.23
CA TYR A 126 -6.37 26.82 20.93
C TYR A 126 -6.64 27.97 19.94
N SER A 127 -5.67 28.87 19.76
CA SER A 127 -5.84 30.02 18.87
C SER A 127 -6.00 29.65 17.38
N PRO A 128 -6.84 30.37 16.60
CA PRO A 128 -7.11 30.03 15.20
C PRO A 128 -5.86 30.10 14.31
N GLN A 129 -4.96 31.05 14.57
CA GLN A 129 -3.66 31.17 13.88
C GLN A 129 -2.82 29.88 13.93
N LEU A 130 -2.97 29.09 15.00
CA LEU A 130 -2.30 27.80 15.14
C LEU A 130 -3.04 26.68 14.39
N ALA A 131 -4.36 26.77 14.24
CA ALA A 131 -5.15 25.88 13.38
C ALA A 131 -4.82 26.09 11.89
N ASP A 132 -4.70 27.35 11.47
CA ASP A 132 -4.26 27.73 10.12
C ASP A 132 -2.86 27.15 9.83
N TYR A 133 -1.94 27.22 10.80
CA TYR A 133 -0.60 26.64 10.70
C TYR A 133 -0.61 25.11 10.53
N PHE A 134 -1.38 24.36 11.34
CA PHE A 134 -1.46 22.90 11.21
C PHE A 134 -2.09 22.48 9.88
N THR A 135 -3.13 23.20 9.44
CA THR A 135 -3.83 22.97 8.17
C THR A 135 -2.91 23.25 6.97
N ALA A 136 -2.22 24.39 6.95
CA ALA A 136 -1.33 24.78 5.85
C ALA A 136 -0.11 23.86 5.68
N ASN A 137 0.34 23.20 6.75
CA ASN A 137 1.45 22.25 6.70
C ASN A 137 1.02 20.79 6.50
N ASN A 138 -0.28 20.47 6.54
CA ASN A 138 -0.81 19.10 6.61
C ASN A 138 -0.15 18.29 7.76
N VAL A 139 -0.23 18.81 8.98
CA VAL A 139 0.27 18.13 10.19
C VAL A 139 -0.84 18.06 11.22
N TYR A 140 -1.12 16.88 11.77
CA TYR A 140 -2.15 16.73 12.81
C TYR A 140 -1.70 17.39 14.13
N PRO A 141 -2.55 18.20 14.80
CA PRO A 141 -2.18 18.88 16.03
C PRO A 141 -1.89 17.89 17.18
N PRO A 142 -0.79 18.04 17.95
CA PRO A 142 -0.51 17.13 19.06
C PRO A 142 -1.62 17.16 20.12
N VAL A 143 -1.95 15.96 20.62
CA VAL A 143 -3.08 15.70 21.51
C VAL A 143 -2.69 15.81 22.99
N ASN A 144 -3.67 16.06 23.89
CA ASN A 144 -3.40 16.00 25.33
C ASN A 144 -3.09 14.55 25.78
N VAL A 145 -2.37 14.41 26.90
CA VAL A 145 -1.87 13.10 27.38
C VAL A 145 -3.01 12.10 27.61
N LEU A 146 -4.18 12.58 28.06
CA LEU A 146 -5.35 11.73 28.30
C LEU A 146 -5.97 11.23 27.00
N ALA A 147 -6.07 12.05 25.95
CA ALA A 147 -6.51 11.61 24.63
C ALA A 147 -5.49 10.68 23.97
N GLY A 148 -4.19 10.83 24.24
CA GLY A 148 -3.16 9.86 23.84
C GLY A 148 -3.38 8.48 24.47
N ILE A 149 -3.74 8.44 25.76
CA ILE A 149 -4.00 7.21 26.52
C ILE A 149 -5.35 6.55 26.18
N SER A 150 -6.38 7.36 25.89
CA SER A 150 -7.78 6.91 25.75
C SER A 150 -8.33 6.95 24.32
N PHE A 151 -7.54 7.42 23.36
CA PHE A 151 -7.89 7.56 21.93
C PHE A 151 -9.09 8.47 21.63
N THR A 152 -9.50 9.33 22.55
CA THR A 152 -10.68 10.21 22.38
C THR A 152 -10.58 11.16 21.18
N TRP A 153 -9.37 11.43 20.69
CA TRP A 153 -9.13 12.17 19.43
C TRP A 153 -9.78 11.49 18.20
N MET A 154 -9.94 10.16 18.24
CA MET A 154 -10.56 9.36 17.17
C MET A 154 -12.09 9.39 17.24
N ASN A 155 -12.69 9.77 18.38
CA ASN A 155 -14.15 9.76 18.57
C ASN A 155 -14.88 10.65 17.56
N LYS A 156 -14.29 11.79 17.16
CA LYS A 156 -14.87 12.64 16.11
C LYS A 156 -14.99 11.88 14.80
N LEU A 157 -13.90 11.30 14.31
CA LEU A 157 -13.88 10.52 13.05
C LEU A 157 -14.88 9.35 13.08
N ILE A 158 -15.00 8.65 14.21
CA ILE A 158 -15.97 7.56 14.39
C ILE A 158 -17.42 8.10 14.30
N THR A 159 -17.70 9.22 14.96
CA THR A 159 -19.04 9.83 15.00
C THR A 159 -19.43 10.39 13.64
N ASP A 160 -18.52 11.08 12.96
CA ASP A 160 -18.74 11.64 11.62
C ASP A 160 -18.95 10.52 10.60
N THR A 161 -18.14 9.46 10.64
CA THR A 161 -18.30 8.24 9.79
C THR A 161 -19.64 7.56 10.03
N TYR A 162 -20.07 7.44 11.30
CA TYR A 162 -21.36 6.83 11.65
C TYR A 162 -22.53 7.65 11.12
N ASN A 163 -22.50 8.98 11.31
CA ASN A 163 -23.53 9.89 10.82
C ASN A 163 -23.60 9.89 9.27
N ALA A 164 -22.46 9.87 8.59
CA ALA A 164 -22.38 9.82 7.13
C ALA A 164 -22.73 8.44 6.53
N ASN A 165 -22.78 7.39 7.36
CA ASN A 165 -22.86 5.97 6.94
C ASN A 165 -21.76 5.52 5.95
N LYS A 166 -20.71 6.34 5.79
CA LYS A 166 -19.59 6.15 4.87
C LYS A 166 -18.36 6.80 5.50
N ILE A 167 -17.19 6.24 5.25
CA ILE A 167 -15.93 6.96 5.43
C ILE A 167 -15.81 7.89 4.22
N GLU A 168 -15.50 9.17 4.43
CA GLU A 168 -15.19 10.11 3.34
C GLU A 168 -13.96 9.64 2.53
N ASP A 169 -13.73 10.22 1.35
CA ASP A 169 -12.75 9.73 0.37
C ASP A 169 -11.40 9.35 1.04
N PRO A 170 -10.84 8.13 0.81
CA PRO A 170 -9.63 7.67 1.49
C PRO A 170 -8.40 8.56 1.33
N SER A 171 -8.39 9.45 0.33
CA SER A 171 -7.36 10.47 0.09
C SER A 171 -7.50 11.74 0.95
N ASN A 172 -8.64 11.94 1.61
CA ASN A 172 -8.96 13.10 2.45
C ASN A 172 -9.27 12.72 3.92
N MET A 173 -8.90 11.50 4.35
CA MET A 173 -8.98 11.12 5.76
C MET A 173 -8.06 12.04 6.60
N PRO A 174 -8.49 12.42 7.83
CA PRO A 174 -7.62 13.19 8.72
C PRO A 174 -6.35 12.40 9.03
N LEU A 175 -5.21 13.07 8.93
CA LEU A 175 -3.91 12.46 9.23
C LEU A 175 -3.86 11.96 10.67
N PRO A 176 -3.17 10.85 10.97
CA PRO A 176 -3.04 10.37 12.34
C PRO A 176 -2.21 11.36 13.19
N PRO A 177 -2.38 11.38 14.53
CA PRO A 177 -1.58 12.19 15.46
C PRO A 177 -0.11 11.76 15.58
N PHE A 178 0.37 10.91 14.68
CA PHE A 178 1.73 10.38 14.67
C PHE A 178 2.38 10.53 13.30
N ASP A 179 3.59 11.10 13.27
CA ASP A 179 4.33 11.39 12.05
C ASP A 179 5.04 10.14 11.48
N LEU A 180 4.40 9.55 10.46
CA LEU A 180 4.87 8.39 9.73
C LEU A 180 5.85 8.77 8.62
N ASP A 181 7.02 9.32 8.98
CA ASP A 181 8.12 9.54 8.03
C ASP A 181 8.70 8.22 7.49
N ILE A 182 8.10 7.74 6.41
CA ILE A 182 8.57 6.59 5.63
C ILE A 182 9.84 6.95 4.84
N ALA A 183 10.09 8.22 4.51
CA ALA A 183 11.24 8.62 3.70
C ALA A 183 12.55 8.56 4.50
N GLY A 184 12.60 9.18 5.68
CA GLY A 184 13.72 9.08 6.61
C GLY A 184 13.90 7.66 7.17
N ALA A 185 12.80 6.93 7.40
CA ALA A 185 12.90 5.51 7.73
C ALA A 185 13.54 4.70 6.60
N THR A 186 13.18 4.97 5.33
CA THR A 186 13.79 4.30 4.16
C THR A 186 15.28 4.59 4.06
N THR A 187 15.72 5.85 4.22
CA THR A 187 17.15 6.19 4.14
C THR A 187 17.95 5.61 5.29
N ALA A 188 17.39 5.56 6.51
CA ALA A 188 18.02 4.91 7.65
C ALA A 188 18.15 3.38 7.49
N VAL A 189 17.11 2.68 7.01
CA VAL A 189 17.22 1.25 6.66
C VAL A 189 18.23 1.04 5.53
N LYS A 190 18.27 1.92 4.53
CA LYS A 190 19.23 1.84 3.42
C LYS A 190 20.67 1.96 3.90
N ALA A 191 20.99 2.96 4.72
CA ALA A 191 22.34 3.14 5.26
C ALA A 191 22.77 1.96 6.15
N ASN A 192 21.86 1.45 6.99
CA ASN A 192 22.13 0.25 7.79
C ASN A 192 22.26 -1.03 6.95
N TRP A 193 21.54 -1.15 5.84
CA TRP A 193 21.69 -2.26 4.89
C TRP A 193 23.02 -2.17 4.13
N GLU A 194 23.39 -0.98 3.66
CA GLU A 194 24.69 -0.72 3.02
C GLU A 194 25.85 -1.03 3.99
N TYR A 195 25.75 -0.64 5.27
CA TYR A 195 26.70 -1.06 6.31
C TYR A 195 26.76 -2.59 6.45
N GLU A 196 25.62 -3.29 6.51
CA GLU A 196 25.58 -4.75 6.60
C GLU A 196 26.16 -5.45 5.36
N LEU A 197 26.15 -4.85 4.17
CA LEU A 197 26.78 -5.41 2.96
C LEU A 197 28.31 -5.52 3.06
N TRP A 198 28.96 -4.62 3.79
CA TRP A 198 30.39 -4.70 4.11
C TRP A 198 30.72 -5.76 5.16
N THR A 199 29.71 -6.29 5.87
CA THR A 199 29.88 -7.40 6.81
C THR A 199 29.63 -8.74 6.13
N ASP A 200 30.41 -9.76 6.47
CA ASP A 200 30.28 -11.11 5.88
C ASP A 200 28.87 -11.72 6.03
N ARG A 201 28.18 -11.40 7.14
CA ARG A 201 26.82 -11.90 7.45
C ARG A 201 25.73 -11.34 6.51
N LYS A 202 25.93 -10.15 5.93
CA LYS A 202 25.01 -9.47 4.98
C LYS A 202 23.56 -9.54 5.47
N SER A 203 23.28 -9.08 6.69
CA SER A 203 22.10 -9.54 7.45
C SER A 203 20.96 -8.51 7.54
N LEU A 204 19.95 -8.67 6.67
CA LEU A 204 18.82 -7.74 6.55
C LEU A 204 18.03 -7.57 7.86
N LEU A 205 17.89 -8.63 8.65
CA LEU A 205 17.25 -8.57 9.97
C LEU A 205 18.03 -7.68 10.95
N LEU A 206 19.37 -7.66 10.89
CA LEU A 206 20.17 -6.79 11.75
C LEU A 206 20.12 -5.33 11.29
N ALA A 207 20.04 -5.07 9.98
CA ALA A 207 19.78 -3.72 9.46
C ALA A 207 18.42 -3.18 9.97
N LEU A 208 17.36 -3.99 9.92
CA LEU A 208 16.04 -3.63 10.45
C LEU A 208 16.06 -3.42 11.97
N LEU A 209 16.73 -4.29 12.74
CA LEU A 209 16.88 -4.12 14.18
C LEU A 209 17.76 -2.92 14.56
N LYS A 210 18.74 -2.53 13.74
CA LYS A 210 19.51 -1.29 13.95
C LYS A 210 18.66 -0.03 13.74
N THR A 211 17.77 -0.01 12.74
CA THR A 211 16.91 1.16 12.48
C THR A 211 15.73 1.24 13.46
N PHE A 212 15.00 0.14 13.70
CA PHE A 212 13.73 0.16 14.45
C PHE A 212 13.83 -0.41 15.86
N GLY A 213 14.98 -0.98 16.24
CA GLY A 213 15.25 -1.56 17.55
C GLY A 213 14.92 -0.64 18.74
N PRO A 214 15.22 0.67 18.72
CA PRO A 214 14.85 1.56 19.82
C PRO A 214 13.34 1.64 20.07
N THR A 215 12.54 1.86 19.02
CA THR A 215 11.06 1.90 19.11
C THR A 215 10.49 0.54 19.56
N ILE A 216 11.03 -0.55 19.01
CA ILE A 216 10.61 -1.92 19.37
C ILE A 216 10.99 -2.23 20.83
N ALA A 217 12.16 -1.80 21.31
CA ALA A 217 12.59 -2.00 22.71
C ALA A 217 11.71 -1.20 23.69
N ILE A 218 11.33 0.03 23.35
CA ILE A 218 10.35 0.81 24.13
C ILE A 218 9.01 0.05 24.18
N ALA A 219 8.50 -0.44 23.05
CA ALA A 219 7.28 -1.24 23.02
C ALA A 219 7.40 -2.50 23.90
N MET A 220 8.48 -3.27 23.75
CA MET A 220 8.75 -4.46 24.58
C MET A 220 8.82 -4.14 26.08
N SER A 221 9.28 -2.96 26.49
CA SER A 221 9.30 -2.58 27.90
C SER A 221 7.90 -2.43 28.51
N TYR A 222 6.90 -1.99 27.72
CA TYR A 222 5.50 -2.00 28.13
C TYR A 222 4.98 -3.44 28.27
N GLU A 223 5.26 -4.33 27.31
CA GLU A 223 4.79 -5.72 27.39
C GLU A 223 5.42 -6.50 28.55
N VAL A 224 6.71 -6.30 28.85
CA VAL A 224 7.35 -6.85 30.06
C VAL A 224 6.64 -6.34 31.31
N SER A 225 6.34 -5.04 31.38
CA SER A 225 5.61 -4.44 32.50
C SER A 225 4.21 -5.04 32.65
N ARG A 226 3.45 -5.17 31.55
CA ARG A 226 2.10 -5.76 31.55
C ARG A 226 2.10 -7.19 32.07
N ASN A 227 3.08 -8.01 31.68
CA ASN A 227 3.20 -9.39 32.16
C ASN A 227 3.60 -9.48 33.64
N LEU A 228 4.40 -8.55 34.16
CA LEU A 228 4.67 -8.47 35.61
C LEU A 228 3.39 -8.08 36.39
N LEU A 229 2.62 -7.11 35.89
CA LEU A 229 1.33 -6.73 36.49
C LEU A 229 0.31 -7.88 36.47
N SER A 230 0.24 -8.67 35.39
CA SER A 230 -0.74 -9.75 35.28
C SER A 230 -0.49 -10.88 36.29
N VAL A 231 0.76 -11.17 36.66
CA VAL A 231 1.10 -12.16 37.70
C VAL A 231 0.75 -11.67 39.12
N ILE A 232 0.75 -10.35 39.35
CA ILE A 232 0.36 -9.74 40.63
C ILE A 232 -1.17 -9.82 40.85
N GLN A 233 -1.97 -9.74 39.78
CA GLN A 233 -3.43 -9.66 39.85
C GLN A 233 -4.08 -10.86 40.59
N PRO A 234 -3.74 -12.15 40.32
CA PRO A 234 -4.23 -13.29 41.11
C PRO A 234 -3.85 -13.22 42.60
N GLN A 235 -2.69 -12.67 42.96
CA GLN A 235 -2.23 -12.61 44.35
C GLN A 235 -2.90 -11.47 45.15
N LEU A 236 -3.25 -10.35 44.50
CA LEU A 236 -4.17 -9.38 45.09
C LEU A 236 -5.59 -9.94 45.23
N PHE A 237 -6.06 -10.72 44.26
CA PHE A 237 -7.37 -11.38 44.34
C PHE A 237 -7.44 -12.43 45.45
N ARG A 238 -6.35 -13.18 45.70
CA ARG A 238 -6.19 -14.01 46.90
C ARG A 238 -6.40 -13.22 48.19
N LYS A 239 -5.69 -12.09 48.35
CA LYS A 239 -5.82 -11.21 49.53
C LYS A 239 -7.21 -10.61 49.67
N PHE A 240 -7.89 -10.31 48.56
CA PHE A 240 -9.27 -9.83 48.58
C PHE A 240 -10.22 -10.86 49.20
N ILE A 241 -10.14 -12.12 48.77
CA ILE A 241 -10.93 -13.23 49.33
C ILE A 241 -10.59 -13.46 50.81
N GLU A 242 -9.30 -13.36 51.17
CA GLU A 242 -8.80 -13.58 52.54
C GLU A 242 -9.43 -12.66 53.59
N VAL A 243 -9.78 -11.41 53.22
CA VAL A 243 -10.47 -10.44 54.10
C VAL A 243 -11.91 -10.88 54.47
N PHE A 244 -12.55 -11.74 53.67
CA PHE A 244 -13.91 -12.22 53.94
C PHE A 244 -13.96 -13.54 54.74
N ASN A 245 -12.81 -14.11 55.12
CA ASN A 245 -12.81 -15.31 55.97
C ASN A 245 -13.28 -14.98 57.39
N PRO A 246 -14.17 -15.79 58.00
CA PRO A 246 -14.77 -15.49 59.30
C PRO A 246 -13.76 -15.47 60.46
N ASP A 247 -12.60 -16.08 60.28
CA ASP A 247 -11.49 -16.14 61.23
C ASP A 247 -10.59 -14.88 61.20
N ALA A 248 -10.74 -14.02 60.19
CA ALA A 248 -9.86 -12.86 59.94
C ALA A 248 -10.41 -11.52 60.49
N ARG A 249 -11.30 -11.57 61.49
CA ARG A 249 -12.11 -10.42 61.96
C ARG A 249 -11.35 -9.24 62.57
N ASP A 250 -10.06 -9.39 62.87
CA ASP A 250 -9.23 -8.30 63.40
C ASP A 250 -8.86 -7.24 62.34
N LEU A 251 -9.10 -7.53 61.05
CA LEU A 251 -8.81 -6.61 59.95
C LEU A 251 -10.01 -5.69 59.65
N PRO A 252 -9.84 -4.36 59.63
CA PRO A 252 -10.93 -3.44 59.28
C PRO A 252 -11.36 -3.62 57.82
N ILE A 253 -12.68 -3.57 57.58
CA ILE A 253 -13.32 -3.73 56.25
C ILE A 253 -12.71 -2.78 55.19
N LEU A 254 -12.22 -1.62 55.62
CA LEU A 254 -11.51 -0.64 54.79
C LEU A 254 -10.32 -1.25 54.03
N ASN A 255 -9.64 -2.26 54.59
CA ASN A 255 -8.55 -2.98 53.91
C ASN A 255 -9.06 -3.77 52.70
N GLY A 256 -10.25 -4.38 52.79
CA GLY A 256 -10.89 -5.06 51.66
C GLY A 256 -11.25 -4.08 50.54
N PHE A 257 -11.73 -2.88 50.90
CA PHE A 257 -11.96 -1.79 49.94
C PHE A 257 -10.66 -1.33 49.26
N PHE A 258 -9.57 -1.14 50.01
CA PHE A 258 -8.27 -0.77 49.42
C PHE A 258 -7.69 -1.86 48.51
N VAL A 259 -7.87 -3.15 48.82
CA VAL A 259 -7.45 -4.23 47.91
C VAL A 259 -8.33 -4.27 46.63
N ALA A 260 -9.63 -4.05 46.74
CA ALA A 260 -10.53 -3.94 45.58
C ALA A 260 -10.17 -2.73 44.69
N LEU A 261 -9.91 -1.57 45.28
CA LEU A 261 -9.43 -0.38 44.57
C LEU A 261 -8.06 -0.63 43.91
N GLY A 262 -7.16 -1.35 44.60
CA GLY A 262 -5.87 -1.77 44.05
C GLY A 262 -6.02 -2.69 42.83
N LEU A 263 -6.94 -3.66 42.87
CA LEU A 263 -7.27 -4.52 41.73
C LEU A 263 -7.81 -3.73 40.53
N PHE A 264 -8.69 -2.75 40.78
CA PHE A 264 -9.25 -1.87 39.75
C PHE A 264 -8.20 -0.94 39.12
N LEU A 265 -7.34 -0.32 39.92
CA LEU A 265 -6.24 0.51 39.42
C LEU A 265 -5.21 -0.33 38.65
N LEU A 266 -4.89 -1.55 39.11
CA LEU A 266 -4.00 -2.47 38.41
C LEU A 266 -4.54 -2.88 37.03
N SER A 267 -5.84 -3.15 36.90
CA SER A 267 -6.44 -3.52 35.61
C SER A 267 -6.48 -2.33 34.63
N ILE A 268 -6.76 -1.11 35.11
CA ILE A 268 -6.65 0.12 34.30
C ILE A 268 -5.22 0.31 33.81
N ILE A 269 -4.22 0.27 34.70
CA ILE A 269 -2.80 0.47 34.34
C ILE A 269 -2.34 -0.60 33.36
N SER A 270 -2.69 -1.88 33.58
CA SER A 270 -2.37 -2.98 32.66
C SER A 270 -2.99 -2.77 31.28
N THR A 271 -4.23 -2.27 31.20
CA THR A 271 -4.92 -1.95 29.94
C THR A 271 -4.25 -0.79 29.20
N ILE A 272 -3.89 0.29 29.90
CA ILE A 272 -3.18 1.45 29.33
C ILE A 272 -1.82 1.02 28.75
N ILE A 273 -1.04 0.24 29.51
CA ILE A 273 0.25 -0.29 29.08
C ILE A 273 0.09 -1.20 27.85
N SER A 274 -0.93 -2.06 27.83
CA SER A 274 -1.24 -2.93 26.68
C SER A 274 -1.57 -2.13 25.42
N ASN A 275 -2.34 -1.05 25.55
CA ASN A 275 -2.71 -0.21 24.42
C ASN A 275 -1.50 0.59 23.90
N GLN A 276 -0.65 1.13 24.79
CA GLN A 276 0.56 1.85 24.40
C GLN A 276 1.58 0.94 23.68
N PHE A 277 1.68 -0.34 24.08
CA PHE A 277 2.44 -1.34 23.32
C PHE A 277 1.93 -1.43 21.86
N PHE A 278 0.61 -1.57 21.68
CA PHE A 278 0.02 -1.74 20.35
C PHE A 278 0.26 -0.53 19.43
N ILE A 279 0.13 0.71 19.92
CA ILE A 279 0.45 1.91 19.11
C ILE A 279 1.88 1.80 18.59
N ASN A 280 2.85 1.66 19.50
CA ASN A 280 4.27 1.77 19.18
C ASN A 280 4.76 0.60 18.30
N ILE A 281 4.18 -0.60 18.44
CA ILE A 281 4.55 -1.74 17.60
C ILE A 281 3.91 -1.68 16.21
N PHE A 282 2.67 -1.18 16.08
CA PHE A 282 2.05 -0.93 14.78
C PHE A 282 2.74 0.22 14.04
N GLU A 283 3.14 1.28 14.74
CA GLU A 283 3.95 2.38 14.21
C GLU A 283 5.27 1.87 13.61
N ALA A 284 6.02 1.07 14.37
CA ALA A 284 7.24 0.42 13.89
C ALA A 284 6.96 -0.54 12.71
N GLY A 285 5.89 -1.34 12.78
CA GLY A 285 5.47 -2.27 11.72
C GLY A 285 5.14 -1.57 10.40
N LEU A 286 4.43 -0.44 10.46
CA LEU A 286 4.11 0.39 9.30
C LEU A 286 5.36 1.05 8.70
N LYS A 287 6.27 1.56 9.54
CA LYS A 287 7.57 2.10 9.08
C LYS A 287 8.44 1.04 8.42
N ILE A 288 8.48 -0.18 8.97
CA ILE A 288 9.16 -1.34 8.38
C ILE A 288 8.55 -1.67 7.02
N ARG A 289 7.21 -1.76 6.91
CA ARG A 289 6.52 -2.03 5.64
C ARG A 289 6.82 -0.97 4.58
N GLY A 290 6.66 0.31 4.91
CA GLY A 290 6.90 1.42 3.99
C GLY A 290 8.35 1.43 3.48
N SER A 291 9.31 1.27 4.39
CA SER A 291 10.74 1.25 4.06
C SER A 291 11.11 0.07 3.17
N LEU A 292 10.62 -1.14 3.48
CA LEU A 292 10.91 -2.33 2.68
C LEU A 292 10.21 -2.29 1.31
N MET A 293 8.96 -1.82 1.21
CA MET A 293 8.28 -1.60 -0.07
C MET A 293 9.05 -0.59 -0.94
N SER A 294 9.50 0.52 -0.35
CA SER A 294 10.31 1.54 -1.03
C SER A 294 11.65 0.97 -1.53
N LEU A 295 12.35 0.15 -0.72
CA LEU A 295 13.60 -0.50 -1.13
C LEU A 295 13.42 -1.53 -2.25
N VAL A 296 12.38 -2.38 -2.19
CA VAL A 296 12.07 -3.33 -3.26
C VAL A 296 11.72 -2.60 -4.56
N TYR A 297 10.97 -1.49 -4.47
CA TYR A 297 10.64 -0.65 -5.63
C TYR A 297 11.89 0.01 -6.22
N GLN A 298 12.72 0.65 -5.40
CA GLN A 298 14.00 1.25 -5.83
C GLN A 298 14.94 0.21 -6.48
N LYS A 299 15.00 -1.02 -5.95
CA LYS A 299 15.76 -2.12 -6.55
C LYS A 299 15.18 -2.59 -7.88
N SER A 300 13.85 -2.67 -8.02
CA SER A 300 13.19 -3.10 -9.27
C SER A 300 13.48 -2.17 -10.45
N LEU A 301 13.74 -0.89 -10.19
CA LEU A 301 14.11 0.11 -11.20
C LEU A 301 15.60 0.05 -11.63
N ARG A 302 16.40 -0.82 -11.01
CA ARG A 302 17.85 -0.94 -11.23
C ARG A 302 18.32 -2.35 -11.59
N LEU A 303 17.44 -3.34 -11.52
CA LEU A 303 17.74 -4.75 -11.73
C LEU A 303 18.23 -5.00 -13.17
N SER A 304 19.30 -5.79 -13.35
CA SER A 304 19.78 -6.17 -14.69
C SER A 304 18.79 -7.08 -15.42
N LEU A 305 18.88 -7.17 -16.75
CA LEU A 305 17.97 -8.02 -17.54
C LEU A 305 18.06 -9.50 -17.12
N ASP A 306 19.27 -10.05 -17.02
CA ASP A 306 19.53 -11.41 -16.53
C ASP A 306 18.88 -11.66 -15.16
N ALA A 307 19.08 -10.75 -14.20
CA ALA A 307 18.49 -10.86 -12.86
C ALA A 307 16.96 -10.63 -12.82
N ARG A 308 16.39 -10.02 -13.87
CA ARG A 308 14.94 -9.75 -14.02
C ARG A 308 14.19 -10.93 -14.64
N ASP A 309 14.82 -11.65 -15.57
CA ASP A 309 14.28 -12.93 -16.06
C ASP A 309 14.25 -13.96 -14.92
N ASP A 310 15.32 -13.97 -14.13
CA ASP A 310 15.47 -14.79 -12.92
C ASP A 310 14.50 -14.39 -11.79
N LYS A 311 13.95 -13.17 -11.81
CA LYS A 311 13.05 -12.59 -10.79
C LYS A 311 11.89 -11.83 -11.45
N ALA A 312 11.02 -12.59 -12.10
CA ALA A 312 9.87 -12.08 -12.86
C ALA A 312 8.99 -11.12 -12.05
N SER A 313 8.24 -10.24 -12.73
CA SER A 313 7.40 -9.20 -12.09
C SER A 313 6.38 -9.75 -11.08
N GLY A 314 5.95 -11.01 -11.22
CA GLY A 314 5.10 -11.69 -10.24
C GLY A 314 5.79 -11.93 -8.90
N ASP A 315 7.09 -12.23 -8.89
CA ASP A 315 7.87 -12.40 -7.65
C ASP A 315 8.10 -11.06 -6.95
N VAL A 316 8.31 -9.98 -7.71
CA VAL A 316 8.42 -8.61 -7.15
C VAL A 316 7.10 -8.21 -6.46
N LEU A 317 5.96 -8.51 -7.08
CA LEU A 317 4.64 -8.26 -6.49
C LEU A 317 4.37 -9.16 -5.28
N ASN A 318 4.80 -10.43 -5.30
CA ASN A 318 4.73 -11.37 -4.17
C ASN A 318 5.59 -10.90 -2.99
N LEU A 319 6.81 -10.42 -3.25
CA LEU A 319 7.70 -9.84 -2.24
C LEU A 319 7.03 -8.65 -1.54
N MET A 320 6.44 -7.71 -2.29
CA MET A 320 5.75 -6.56 -1.72
C MET A 320 4.45 -6.94 -0.98
N SER A 321 3.59 -7.77 -1.59
CA SER A 321 2.24 -8.03 -1.08
C SER A 321 2.16 -9.12 -0.02
N VAL A 322 3.09 -10.07 0.01
CA VAL A 322 3.09 -11.19 0.96
C VAL A 322 4.27 -11.08 1.93
N ASP A 323 5.50 -10.94 1.43
CA ASP A 323 6.67 -11.10 2.29
C ASP A 323 6.97 -9.89 3.16
N VAL A 324 6.82 -8.66 2.64
CA VAL A 324 6.92 -7.45 3.47
C VAL A 324 5.78 -7.40 4.50
N ILE A 325 4.58 -7.86 4.17
CA ILE A 325 3.45 -7.93 5.12
C ILE A 325 3.67 -9.00 6.20
N ARG A 326 4.30 -10.14 5.86
CA ARG A 326 4.75 -11.14 6.86
C ARG A 326 5.82 -10.56 7.79
N ILE A 327 6.79 -9.81 7.26
CA ILE A 327 7.83 -9.15 8.07
C ILE A 327 7.20 -8.13 9.03
N GLN A 328 6.28 -7.28 8.55
CA GLN A 328 5.47 -6.38 9.39
C GLN A 328 4.78 -7.16 10.53
N ARG A 329 3.95 -8.15 10.18
CA ARG A 329 3.14 -8.90 11.16
C ARG A 329 3.97 -9.69 12.17
N PHE A 330 5.17 -10.13 11.81
CA PHE A 330 6.08 -10.76 12.76
C PHE A 330 6.52 -9.78 13.86
N PHE A 331 6.89 -8.55 13.51
CA PHE A 331 7.26 -7.54 14.51
C PHE A 331 6.08 -7.12 15.38
N GLU A 332 4.88 -6.97 14.80
CA GLU A 332 3.63 -6.71 15.54
C GLU A 332 3.30 -7.81 16.55
N ASN A 333 3.53 -9.07 16.20
CA ASN A 333 3.30 -10.23 17.08
C ASN A 333 4.54 -10.59 17.94
N ALA A 334 5.63 -9.83 17.88
CA ALA A 334 6.88 -10.17 18.55
C ALA A 334 6.76 -10.19 20.08
N GLN A 335 5.74 -9.55 20.66
CA GLN A 335 5.40 -9.64 22.09
C GLN A 335 5.42 -11.07 22.63
N VAL A 336 4.94 -12.06 21.87
CA VAL A 336 4.89 -13.47 22.30
C VAL A 336 6.28 -14.04 22.61
N LEU A 337 7.33 -13.57 21.91
CA LEU A 337 8.70 -14.04 22.10
C LEU A 337 9.28 -13.68 23.48
N VAL A 338 8.84 -12.56 24.06
CA VAL A 338 9.33 -12.02 25.34
C VAL A 338 8.30 -12.27 26.45
N GLY A 339 7.02 -12.03 26.16
CA GLY A 339 5.91 -12.18 27.11
C GLY A 339 5.66 -13.63 27.52
N ALA A 340 5.56 -14.59 26.58
CA ALA A 340 5.18 -15.96 26.93
C ALA A 340 6.21 -16.66 27.86
N PRO A 341 7.54 -16.52 27.69
CA PRO A 341 8.51 -17.03 28.68
C PRO A 341 8.39 -16.37 30.05
N ILE A 342 8.21 -15.04 30.12
CA ILE A 342 8.06 -14.30 31.38
C ILE A 342 6.77 -14.70 32.11
N GLN A 343 5.66 -14.78 31.37
CA GLN A 343 4.36 -15.23 31.86
C GLN A 343 4.44 -16.68 32.37
N LEU A 344 5.03 -17.60 31.61
CA LEU A 344 5.17 -19.00 32.02
C LEU A 344 6.01 -19.15 33.29
N ILE A 345 7.16 -18.46 33.39
CA ILE A 345 8.02 -18.49 34.57
C ILE A 345 7.31 -17.86 35.78
N GLY A 346 6.72 -16.67 35.61
CA GLY A 346 6.01 -15.97 36.68
C GLY A 346 4.78 -16.73 37.19
N VAL A 347 4.01 -17.35 36.30
CA VAL A 347 2.85 -18.18 36.65
C VAL A 347 3.27 -19.46 37.36
N LEU A 348 4.33 -20.15 36.92
CA LEU A 348 4.82 -21.36 37.61
C LEU A 348 5.34 -21.04 39.02
N ILE A 349 6.06 -19.93 39.20
CA ILE A 349 6.50 -19.45 40.52
C ILE A 349 5.29 -19.11 41.41
N SER A 350 4.31 -18.37 40.85
CA SER A 350 3.09 -17.97 41.56
C SER A 350 2.23 -19.16 41.99
N LEU A 351 2.12 -20.20 41.14
CA LEU A 351 1.47 -21.46 41.45
C LEU A 351 2.23 -22.25 42.53
N TYR A 352 3.57 -22.29 42.48
CA TYR A 352 4.36 -23.00 43.50
C TYR A 352 4.21 -22.37 44.89
N PHE A 353 4.17 -21.04 45.00
CA PHE A 353 3.87 -20.35 46.26
C PHE A 353 2.40 -20.48 46.71
N LEU A 354 1.49 -20.94 45.86
CA LEU A 354 0.07 -21.11 46.16
C LEU A 354 -0.29 -22.55 46.56
N LEU A 355 0.23 -23.56 45.84
CA LEU A 355 -0.11 -24.98 46.02
C LEU A 355 1.07 -25.86 46.44
N GLY A 356 2.29 -25.32 46.53
CA GLY A 356 3.49 -26.07 46.90
C GLY A 356 3.84 -27.18 45.90
N THR A 357 4.20 -28.35 46.43
CA THR A 357 4.57 -29.54 45.65
C THR A 357 3.43 -30.11 44.81
N ALA A 358 2.17 -29.76 45.09
CA ALA A 358 1.03 -30.23 44.32
C ALA A 358 1.02 -29.73 42.86
N THR A 359 1.73 -28.63 42.55
CA THR A 359 1.89 -28.11 41.18
C THR A 359 2.47 -29.13 40.19
N ILE A 360 3.21 -30.13 40.69
CA ILE A 360 3.75 -31.24 39.90
C ILE A 360 2.64 -32.01 39.18
N GLY A 361 1.45 -32.17 39.79
CA GLY A 361 0.30 -32.84 39.17
C GLY A 361 -0.15 -32.15 37.88
N GLY A 362 -0.33 -30.83 37.93
CA GLY A 362 -0.65 -30.02 36.75
C GLY A 362 0.46 -30.03 35.70
N LEU A 363 1.73 -29.94 36.12
CA LEU A 363 2.87 -30.00 35.21
C LEU A 363 2.95 -31.35 34.47
N VAL A 364 2.74 -32.46 35.16
CA VAL A 364 2.69 -33.80 34.55
C VAL A 364 1.53 -33.92 33.57
N SER A 365 0.35 -33.40 33.89
CA SER A 365 -0.80 -33.36 32.95
C SER A 365 -0.48 -32.57 31.67
N ILE A 366 0.26 -31.45 31.77
CA ILE A 366 0.72 -30.68 30.60
C ILE A 366 1.74 -31.49 29.78
N VAL A 367 2.74 -32.10 30.43
CA VAL A 367 3.76 -32.92 29.77
C VAL A 367 3.15 -34.11 29.01
N ILE A 368 2.08 -34.72 29.52
CA ILE A 368 1.33 -35.79 28.84
C ILE A 368 0.55 -35.27 27.61
N MET A 369 0.03 -34.03 27.65
CA MET A 369 -0.77 -33.45 26.56
C MET A 369 0.05 -32.84 25.43
N ILE A 370 1.28 -32.37 25.69
CA ILE A 370 2.21 -31.88 24.66
C ILE A 370 2.43 -32.87 23.48
N PRO A 371 2.75 -34.17 23.68
CA PRO A 371 2.93 -35.10 22.57
C PRO A 371 1.63 -35.39 21.81
N ILE A 372 0.48 -35.42 22.49
CA ILE A 372 -0.84 -35.60 21.87
C ILE A 372 -1.15 -34.43 20.92
N ASN A 373 -1.02 -33.20 21.42
CA ASN A 373 -1.25 -31.99 20.62
C ASN A 373 -0.20 -31.82 19.50
N SER A 374 1.04 -32.28 19.71
CA SER A 374 2.09 -32.32 18.69
C SER A 374 1.74 -33.30 17.55
N TYR A 375 1.24 -34.50 17.87
CA TYR A 375 0.77 -35.48 16.89
C TYR A 375 -0.43 -34.95 16.08
N MET A 376 -1.43 -34.38 16.74
CA MET A 376 -2.59 -33.77 16.08
C MET A 376 -2.17 -32.61 15.16
N THR A 377 -1.22 -31.76 15.61
CA THR A 377 -0.67 -30.67 14.80
C THR A 377 0.05 -31.18 13.55
N LYS A 378 0.78 -32.31 13.63
CA LYS A 378 1.43 -32.93 12.45
C LYS A 378 0.39 -33.46 11.45
N LEU A 379 -0.64 -34.16 11.92
CA LEU A 379 -1.73 -34.68 11.09
C LEU A 379 -2.49 -33.54 10.40
N TYR A 380 -2.83 -32.48 11.14
CA TYR A 380 -3.47 -31.28 10.62
C TYR A 380 -2.62 -30.59 9.55
N LYS A 381 -1.31 -30.36 9.81
CA LYS A 381 -0.39 -29.73 8.85
C LYS A 381 -0.23 -30.57 7.57
N ALA A 382 -0.27 -31.90 7.66
CA ALA A 382 -0.23 -32.78 6.48
C ALA A 382 -1.48 -32.63 5.60
N LEU A 383 -2.69 -32.72 6.19
CA LEU A 383 -3.95 -32.54 5.47
C LEU A 383 -4.08 -31.13 4.88
N PHE A 384 -3.62 -30.10 5.59
CA PHE A 384 -3.63 -28.71 5.13
C PHE A 384 -2.66 -28.46 3.96
N LYS A 385 -1.52 -29.16 3.91
CA LYS A 385 -0.62 -29.12 2.74
C LYS A 385 -1.32 -29.67 1.48
N THR A 386 -2.00 -30.81 1.61
CA THR A 386 -2.81 -31.40 0.53
C THR A 386 -3.97 -30.48 0.12
N GLN A 387 -4.60 -29.80 1.08
CA GLN A 387 -5.67 -28.83 0.82
C GLN A 387 -5.22 -27.69 -0.11
N MET A 388 -4.03 -27.14 0.13
CA MET A 388 -3.52 -26.05 -0.70
C MET A 388 -3.32 -26.53 -2.16
N GLN A 389 -2.76 -27.71 -2.36
CA GLN A 389 -2.57 -28.30 -3.71
C GLN A 389 -3.90 -28.44 -4.48
N TYR A 390 -4.98 -28.87 -3.82
CA TYR A 390 -6.31 -28.95 -4.45
C TYR A 390 -6.92 -27.57 -4.70
N LYS A 391 -6.77 -26.63 -3.77
CA LYS A 391 -7.22 -25.24 -3.94
C LYS A 391 -6.51 -24.56 -5.10
N ASP A 392 -5.21 -24.78 -5.26
CA ASP A 392 -4.39 -24.19 -6.33
C ASP A 392 -4.74 -24.84 -7.69
N LYS A 393 -4.98 -26.17 -7.74
CA LYS A 393 -5.54 -26.85 -8.92
C LYS A 393 -6.92 -26.28 -9.31
N ARG A 394 -7.78 -25.97 -8.34
CA ARG A 394 -9.08 -25.31 -8.58
C ARG A 394 -8.89 -23.92 -9.16
N ILE A 395 -8.06 -23.08 -8.53
CA ILE A 395 -7.79 -21.70 -8.98
C ILE A 395 -7.25 -21.72 -10.42
N LYS A 396 -6.24 -22.55 -10.72
CA LYS A 396 -5.72 -22.70 -12.08
C LYS A 396 -6.82 -23.08 -13.08
N THR A 397 -7.67 -24.04 -12.74
CA THR A 397 -8.80 -24.46 -13.62
C THR A 397 -9.81 -23.32 -13.84
N VAL A 398 -10.12 -22.53 -12.82
CA VAL A 398 -10.99 -21.34 -12.95
C VAL A 398 -10.33 -20.26 -13.82
N THR A 399 -9.03 -20.00 -13.66
CA THR A 399 -8.30 -19.03 -14.48
C THR A 399 -8.21 -19.48 -15.95
N GLU A 400 -7.99 -20.76 -16.22
CA GLU A 400 -8.07 -21.32 -17.58
C GLU A 400 -9.45 -21.07 -18.21
N ILE A 401 -10.53 -21.33 -17.48
CA ILE A 401 -11.92 -21.12 -17.95
C ILE A 401 -12.20 -19.64 -18.21
N LEU A 402 -11.82 -18.74 -17.30
CA LEU A 402 -12.07 -17.30 -17.45
C LEU A 402 -11.27 -16.69 -18.61
N ASN A 403 -9.99 -17.04 -18.76
CA ASN A 403 -9.14 -16.54 -19.85
C ASN A 403 -9.61 -17.05 -21.22
N SER A 404 -10.15 -18.26 -21.29
CA SER A 404 -10.65 -18.87 -22.54
C SER A 404 -12.17 -18.73 -22.75
N MET A 405 -12.86 -17.90 -21.95
CA MET A 405 -14.32 -17.84 -21.90
C MET A 405 -14.99 -17.60 -23.27
N LYS A 406 -14.43 -16.73 -24.11
CA LYS A 406 -14.94 -16.49 -25.48
C LYS A 406 -14.90 -17.76 -26.34
N SER A 407 -13.80 -18.51 -26.30
CA SER A 407 -13.63 -19.77 -27.05
C SER A 407 -14.48 -20.90 -26.48
N ILE A 408 -14.59 -21.01 -25.15
CA ILE A 408 -15.44 -22.00 -24.48
C ILE A 408 -16.92 -21.77 -24.84
N LYS A 409 -17.36 -20.51 -24.91
CA LYS A 409 -18.69 -20.13 -25.41
C LYS A 409 -18.87 -20.47 -26.89
N LEU A 410 -17.90 -20.14 -27.74
CA LEU A 410 -17.94 -20.43 -29.18
C LEU A 410 -18.10 -21.94 -29.49
N TYR A 411 -17.38 -22.79 -28.75
CA TYR A 411 -17.42 -24.24 -28.92
C TYR A 411 -18.43 -24.97 -28.01
N ALA A 412 -19.25 -24.23 -27.25
CA ALA A 412 -20.20 -24.76 -26.26
C ALA A 412 -19.60 -25.72 -25.20
N TRP A 413 -18.29 -25.62 -24.91
CA TRP A 413 -17.54 -26.50 -24.00
C TRP A 413 -17.81 -26.24 -22.50
N GLU A 414 -18.92 -25.59 -22.16
CA GLU A 414 -19.24 -25.17 -20.80
C GLU A 414 -19.43 -26.38 -19.85
N LYS A 415 -20.19 -27.40 -20.26
CA LYS A 415 -20.46 -28.57 -19.40
C LYS A 415 -19.18 -29.35 -19.07
N PRO A 416 -18.34 -29.79 -20.03
CA PRO A 416 -17.10 -30.50 -19.72
C PRO A 416 -16.12 -29.70 -18.85
N MET A 417 -16.06 -28.38 -19.02
CA MET A 417 -15.22 -27.52 -18.18
C MET A 417 -15.77 -27.34 -16.76
N LEU A 418 -17.10 -27.26 -16.60
CA LEU A 418 -17.74 -27.28 -15.29
C LEU A 418 -17.57 -28.64 -14.60
N ASP A 419 -17.68 -29.76 -15.32
CA ASP A 419 -17.49 -31.10 -14.74
C ASP A 419 -16.04 -31.32 -14.27
N ARG A 420 -15.04 -30.86 -15.07
CA ARG A 420 -13.62 -30.80 -14.67
C ARG A 420 -13.41 -29.98 -13.39
N LEU A 421 -14.12 -28.85 -13.24
CA LEU A 421 -14.06 -28.00 -12.05
C LEU A 421 -14.77 -28.65 -10.83
N ASN A 422 -15.94 -29.25 -11.06
CA ASN A 422 -16.74 -29.94 -10.05
C ASN A 422 -15.99 -31.12 -9.43
N HIS A 423 -15.30 -31.94 -10.25
CA HIS A 423 -14.45 -33.03 -9.75
C HIS A 423 -13.36 -32.52 -8.79
N VAL A 424 -12.65 -31.44 -9.15
CA VAL A 424 -11.62 -30.84 -8.28
C VAL A 424 -12.22 -30.26 -7.00
N ARG A 425 -13.41 -29.66 -7.07
CA ARG A 425 -14.10 -29.07 -5.90
C ARG A 425 -14.68 -30.12 -4.97
N ASN A 426 -15.41 -31.11 -5.48
CA ASN A 426 -16.23 -32.01 -4.68
C ASN A 426 -15.42 -33.23 -4.20
N ASP A 427 -14.79 -33.94 -5.13
CA ASP A 427 -14.16 -35.23 -4.84
C ASP A 427 -12.79 -35.08 -4.19
N LEU A 428 -12.07 -34.01 -4.52
CA LEU A 428 -10.74 -33.72 -3.98
C LEU A 428 -10.80 -32.69 -2.84
N GLU A 429 -11.24 -31.45 -3.13
CA GLU A 429 -11.16 -30.35 -2.16
C GLU A 429 -12.10 -30.55 -0.96
N LEU A 430 -13.40 -30.73 -1.18
CA LEU A 430 -14.38 -30.86 -0.09
C LEU A 430 -14.20 -32.15 0.73
N HIS A 431 -13.83 -33.26 0.09
CA HIS A 431 -13.50 -34.51 0.80
C HIS A 431 -12.32 -34.34 1.77
N ASN A 432 -11.28 -33.58 1.37
CA ASN A 432 -10.16 -33.27 2.24
C ASN A 432 -10.53 -32.23 3.32
N MET A 433 -11.35 -31.21 3.00
CA MET A 433 -11.89 -30.28 4.02
C MET A 433 -12.67 -31.02 5.12
N LYS A 434 -13.46 -32.06 4.78
CA LYS A 434 -14.18 -32.87 5.77
C LYS A 434 -13.21 -33.58 6.73
N LYS A 435 -12.08 -34.09 6.24
CA LYS A 435 -11.03 -34.69 7.09
C LYS A 435 -10.36 -33.64 7.98
N ILE A 436 -10.07 -32.45 7.44
CA ILE A 436 -9.51 -31.33 8.21
C ILE A 436 -10.45 -30.92 9.34
N ALA A 437 -11.75 -30.77 9.07
CA ALA A 437 -12.75 -30.38 10.07
C ALA A 437 -12.86 -31.38 11.23
N VAL A 438 -12.80 -32.68 10.95
CA VAL A 438 -12.78 -33.72 12.00
C VAL A 438 -11.50 -33.62 12.85
N VAL A 439 -10.34 -33.47 12.21
CA VAL A 439 -9.05 -33.36 12.93
C VAL A 439 -8.95 -32.05 13.71
N SER A 440 -9.45 -30.92 13.18
CA SER A 440 -9.44 -29.63 13.89
C SER A 440 -10.38 -29.63 15.08
N ASN A 441 -11.56 -30.24 14.97
CA ASN A 441 -12.51 -30.34 16.08
C ASN A 441 -11.99 -31.27 17.18
N PHE A 442 -11.34 -32.39 16.82
CA PHE A 442 -10.69 -33.25 17.81
C PHE A 442 -9.49 -32.57 18.47
N MET A 443 -8.68 -31.83 17.70
CA MET A 443 -7.59 -31.02 18.24
C MET A 443 -8.11 -29.93 19.19
N PHE A 444 -9.20 -29.25 18.85
CA PHE A 444 -9.86 -28.26 19.72
C PHE A 444 -10.39 -28.90 21.02
N PHE A 445 -10.98 -30.10 20.95
CA PHE A 445 -11.34 -30.87 22.14
C PHE A 445 -10.11 -31.19 23.01
N CYS A 446 -9.00 -31.66 22.40
CA CYS A 446 -7.74 -31.90 23.11
C CYS A 446 -7.17 -30.65 23.78
N TRP A 447 -7.40 -29.44 23.25
CA TRP A 447 -7.02 -28.19 23.94
C TRP A 447 -7.95 -27.84 25.10
N ASN A 448 -9.28 -27.91 24.91
CA ASN A 448 -10.26 -27.56 25.94
C ASN A 448 -10.25 -28.49 27.17
N ILE A 449 -9.76 -29.73 27.02
CA ILE A 449 -9.64 -30.67 28.14
C ILE A 449 -8.34 -30.49 28.96
N VAL A 450 -7.33 -29.76 28.47
CA VAL A 450 -6.08 -29.49 29.25
C VAL A 450 -6.36 -28.73 30.55
N PRO A 451 -7.10 -27.59 30.57
CA PRO A 451 -7.42 -26.89 31.82
C PRO A 451 -8.13 -27.79 32.84
N LEU A 452 -9.05 -28.64 32.39
CA LEU A 452 -9.79 -29.57 33.25
C LEU A 452 -8.86 -30.63 33.87
N LEU A 453 -8.00 -31.25 33.07
CA LEU A 453 -7.08 -32.27 33.58
C LEU A 453 -6.01 -31.68 34.50
N VAL A 454 -5.50 -30.49 34.19
CA VAL A 454 -4.54 -29.74 35.04
C VAL A 454 -5.17 -29.37 36.39
N THR A 455 -6.40 -28.85 36.39
CA THR A 455 -7.08 -28.45 37.63
C THR A 455 -7.44 -29.66 38.49
N CYS A 456 -8.05 -30.70 37.90
CA CYS A 456 -8.37 -31.93 38.61
C CYS A 456 -7.12 -32.62 39.19
N SER A 457 -6.05 -32.78 38.41
CA SER A 457 -4.83 -33.46 38.90
C SER A 457 -4.14 -32.67 40.02
N THR A 458 -4.03 -31.35 39.89
CA THR A 458 -3.40 -30.50 40.92
C THR A 458 -4.23 -30.47 42.20
N PHE A 459 -5.56 -30.35 42.12
CA PHE A 459 -6.41 -30.30 43.32
C PHE A 459 -6.51 -31.65 44.04
N VAL A 460 -6.56 -32.78 43.31
CA VAL A 460 -6.48 -34.13 43.92
C VAL A 460 -5.13 -34.31 44.62
N LEU A 461 -4.03 -33.95 43.96
CA LEU A 461 -2.69 -34.08 44.55
C LEU A 461 -2.48 -33.12 45.74
N PHE A 462 -3.06 -31.92 45.71
CA PHE A 462 -3.04 -30.97 46.82
C PHE A 462 -3.80 -31.51 48.04
N SER A 463 -5.00 -32.06 47.83
CA SER A 463 -5.78 -32.68 48.90
C SER A 463 -5.04 -33.85 49.55
N TYR A 464 -4.41 -34.71 48.73
CA TYR A 464 -3.69 -35.89 49.20
C TYR A 464 -2.36 -35.56 49.91
N LEU A 465 -1.52 -34.70 49.34
CA LEU A 465 -0.20 -34.39 49.90
C LEU A 465 -0.24 -33.43 51.09
N THR A 466 -1.17 -32.48 51.10
CA THR A 466 -1.10 -31.33 52.02
C THR A 466 -2.03 -31.47 53.23
N GLY A 467 -3.07 -32.31 53.15
CA GLY A 467 -4.08 -32.47 54.20
C GLY A 467 -4.91 -31.21 54.53
N LYS A 468 -4.73 -30.12 53.79
CA LYS A 468 -5.41 -28.84 54.00
C LYS A 468 -6.74 -28.80 53.24
N VAL A 469 -7.75 -28.20 53.86
CA VAL A 469 -9.02 -27.90 53.18
C VAL A 469 -8.78 -26.99 51.96
N LEU A 470 -9.43 -27.27 50.85
CA LEU A 470 -9.35 -26.44 49.64
C LEU A 470 -10.22 -25.19 49.84
N SER A 471 -9.62 -24.13 50.35
CA SER A 471 -10.31 -22.87 50.62
C SER A 471 -10.49 -22.01 49.34
N PRO A 472 -11.50 -21.13 49.29
CA PRO A 472 -11.73 -20.23 48.15
C PRO A 472 -10.52 -19.40 47.75
N GLN A 473 -9.72 -18.92 48.71
CA GLN A 473 -8.50 -18.14 48.43
C GLN A 473 -7.33 -18.96 47.84
N VAL A 474 -7.46 -20.29 47.74
CA VAL A 474 -6.54 -21.16 46.97
C VAL A 474 -7.14 -21.51 45.62
N ILE A 475 -8.41 -21.93 45.57
CA ILE A 475 -9.05 -22.43 44.34
C ILE A 475 -9.10 -21.36 43.25
N PHE A 476 -9.68 -20.18 43.51
CA PHE A 476 -9.92 -19.21 42.44
C PHE A 476 -8.63 -18.58 41.88
N PRO A 477 -7.62 -18.20 42.70
CA PRO A 477 -6.33 -17.75 42.17
C PRO A 477 -5.55 -18.85 41.43
N ALA A 478 -5.72 -20.13 41.80
CA ALA A 478 -5.14 -21.23 41.03
C ALA A 478 -5.81 -21.36 39.65
N LEU A 479 -7.14 -21.28 39.57
CA LEU A 479 -7.89 -21.33 38.31
C LEU A 479 -7.47 -20.24 37.31
N THR A 480 -7.28 -19.00 37.76
CA THR A 480 -6.82 -17.90 36.88
C THR A 480 -5.38 -18.12 36.42
N LEU A 481 -4.48 -18.52 37.32
CA LEU A 481 -3.10 -18.87 36.98
C LEU A 481 -3.02 -20.05 35.98
N PHE A 482 -3.87 -21.09 36.11
CA PHE A 482 -3.93 -22.17 35.14
C PHE A 482 -4.43 -21.71 33.77
N SER A 483 -5.41 -20.80 33.70
CA SER A 483 -5.83 -20.22 32.40
C SER A 483 -4.65 -19.51 31.73
N MET A 484 -3.96 -18.63 32.46
CA MET A 484 -2.80 -17.89 31.96
C MET A 484 -1.65 -18.81 31.50
N LEU A 485 -1.46 -19.97 32.15
CA LEU A 485 -0.48 -20.97 31.72
C LEU A 485 -0.86 -21.61 30.38
N ASN A 486 -2.14 -21.90 30.16
CA ASN A 486 -2.63 -22.48 28.90
C ASN A 486 -2.51 -21.48 27.73
N ASP A 487 -2.79 -20.19 27.96
CA ASP A 487 -2.63 -19.13 26.97
C ASP A 487 -1.17 -18.99 26.50
N ALA A 488 -0.22 -19.03 27.44
CA ALA A 488 1.21 -19.01 27.14
C ALA A 488 1.67 -20.27 26.37
N LEU A 489 1.12 -21.45 26.70
CA LEU A 489 1.44 -22.71 26.01
C LEU A 489 0.86 -22.78 24.58
N PHE A 490 -0.31 -22.19 24.35
CA PHE A 490 -0.95 -22.13 23.02
C PHE A 490 -0.23 -21.20 22.04
N THR A 491 0.32 -20.07 22.53
CA THR A 491 0.92 -19.02 21.69
C THR A 491 2.36 -19.34 21.24
N VAL A 492 3.10 -20.21 21.94
CA VAL A 492 4.47 -20.58 21.55
C VAL A 492 4.54 -21.35 20.20
N PRO A 493 3.73 -22.40 19.94
CA PRO A 493 3.76 -23.12 18.65
C PRO A 493 3.40 -22.28 17.41
N THR A 494 2.53 -21.27 17.57
CA THR A 494 2.22 -20.34 16.48
C THR A 494 3.38 -19.38 16.24
N MET A 495 4.01 -18.86 17.29
CA MET A 495 5.20 -18.01 17.15
C MET A 495 6.40 -18.74 16.55
N ILE A 496 6.64 -20.01 16.90
CA ILE A 496 7.67 -20.85 16.24
C ILE A 496 7.39 -20.98 14.73
N SER A 497 6.12 -21.14 14.35
CA SER A 497 5.73 -21.21 12.93
C SER A 497 5.98 -19.85 12.22
N ASN A 498 5.66 -18.73 12.87
CA ASN A 498 5.93 -17.38 12.37
C ASN A 498 7.43 -17.11 12.17
N ILE A 499 8.28 -17.55 13.10
CA ILE A 499 9.76 -17.43 13.03
C ILE A 499 10.30 -18.16 11.79
N ILE A 500 9.78 -19.36 11.48
CA ILE A 500 10.17 -20.12 10.29
C ILE A 500 9.71 -19.40 9.01
N GLU A 501 8.47 -18.89 8.97
CA GLU A 501 7.95 -18.17 7.80
C GLU A 501 8.71 -16.87 7.52
N ILE A 502 8.98 -16.04 8.53
CA ILE A 502 9.78 -14.81 8.32
C ILE A 502 11.21 -15.15 7.87
N GLY A 503 11.83 -16.23 8.37
CA GLY A 503 13.14 -16.68 7.88
C GLY A 503 13.16 -16.94 6.36
N VAL A 504 12.09 -17.53 5.81
CA VAL A 504 11.94 -17.78 4.37
C VAL A 504 11.63 -16.49 3.58
N SER A 505 10.84 -15.57 4.14
CA SER A 505 10.59 -14.24 3.54
C SER A 505 11.85 -13.36 3.53
N LEU A 506 12.61 -13.31 4.63
CA LEU A 506 13.88 -12.59 4.73
C LEU A 506 14.95 -13.19 3.81
N LYS A 507 15.02 -14.51 3.65
CA LYS A 507 15.95 -15.15 2.69
C LYS A 507 15.66 -14.72 1.25
N ARG A 508 14.37 -14.73 0.84
CA ARG A 508 13.95 -14.28 -0.50
C ARG A 508 14.20 -12.79 -0.72
N LEU A 509 13.88 -11.95 0.27
CA LEU A 509 14.10 -10.50 0.22
C LEU A 509 15.60 -10.14 0.20
N LYS A 510 16.45 -10.82 0.99
CA LYS A 510 17.92 -10.72 0.90
C LYS A 510 18.43 -11.12 -0.48
N GLY A 511 17.95 -12.23 -1.03
CA GLY A 511 18.31 -12.69 -2.38
C GLY A 511 17.96 -11.68 -3.47
N TYR A 512 16.79 -11.04 -3.38
CA TYR A 512 16.37 -10.00 -4.31
C TYR A 512 17.18 -8.70 -4.17
N LEU A 513 17.46 -8.25 -2.94
CA LEU A 513 18.29 -7.05 -2.72
C LEU A 513 19.76 -7.25 -3.11
N LEU A 514 20.26 -8.50 -3.10
CA LEU A 514 21.60 -8.88 -3.58
C LEU A 514 21.69 -9.19 -5.08
N ALA A 515 20.57 -9.23 -5.80
CA ALA A 515 20.55 -9.50 -7.25
C ALA A 515 21.30 -8.39 -8.03
N GLN A 516 21.87 -8.74 -9.19
CA GLN A 516 22.71 -7.83 -9.97
C GLN A 516 21.93 -6.58 -10.43
N GLU A 517 22.55 -5.41 -10.29
CA GLU A 517 22.04 -4.15 -10.84
C GLU A 517 22.67 -3.89 -12.23
N LEU A 518 22.03 -3.01 -13.00
CA LEU A 518 22.55 -2.49 -14.27
C LEU A 518 23.86 -1.74 -14.03
N ASP A 519 24.93 -2.14 -14.71
CA ASP A 519 26.16 -1.37 -14.74
C ASP A 519 26.00 -0.16 -15.68
N SER A 520 26.17 1.05 -15.14
CA SER A 520 26.19 2.29 -15.92
C SER A 520 27.60 2.85 -16.15
N SER A 521 28.66 2.12 -15.76
CA SER A 521 30.04 2.62 -15.75
C SER A 521 30.60 2.99 -17.12
N PHE A 522 30.12 2.36 -18.19
CA PHE A 522 30.55 2.58 -19.58
C PHE A 522 29.79 3.72 -20.30
N ILE A 523 28.85 4.39 -19.62
CA ILE A 523 27.95 5.39 -20.20
C ILE A 523 28.39 6.81 -19.82
N GLU A 524 29.11 7.47 -20.72
CA GLU A 524 29.50 8.88 -20.54
C GLU A 524 28.39 9.82 -21.00
N ARG A 525 27.84 10.61 -20.06
CA ARG A 525 26.94 11.73 -20.39
C ARG A 525 27.72 13.03 -20.40
N SER A 526 27.83 13.66 -21.57
CA SER A 526 28.54 14.93 -21.78
C SER A 526 27.65 15.94 -22.52
N LYS A 527 28.00 17.22 -22.48
CA LYS A 527 27.26 18.24 -23.24
C LYS A 527 27.75 18.28 -24.69
N ALA A 528 26.81 18.33 -25.64
CA ALA A 528 27.13 18.35 -27.06
C ALA A 528 27.79 19.68 -27.49
N THR A 529 29.01 19.62 -28.02
CA THR A 529 29.59 20.71 -28.82
C THR A 529 28.94 20.72 -30.21
N ALA A 530 28.96 21.85 -30.92
CA ALA A 530 28.23 22.01 -32.20
C ALA A 530 28.67 21.05 -33.33
N SER A 531 29.85 20.44 -33.22
CA SER A 531 30.40 19.48 -34.19
C SER A 531 30.28 18.01 -33.76
N ASP A 532 29.80 17.73 -32.54
CA ASP A 532 29.84 16.39 -31.96
C ASP A 532 28.65 15.52 -32.39
N PRO A 533 28.83 14.18 -32.50
CA PRO A 533 27.71 13.26 -32.59
C PRO A 533 26.87 13.28 -31.29
N THR A 534 25.55 13.09 -31.43
CA THR A 534 24.61 12.98 -30.29
C THR A 534 24.74 11.63 -29.58
N ILE A 535 25.06 10.57 -30.32
CA ILE A 535 25.47 9.27 -29.77
C ILE A 535 26.73 8.80 -30.49
N GLU A 536 27.67 8.26 -29.71
CA GLU A 536 28.93 7.69 -30.16
C GLU A 536 29.14 6.35 -29.42
N ILE A 537 29.40 5.26 -30.15
CA ILE A 537 29.74 3.96 -29.56
C ILE A 537 31.07 3.49 -30.16
N THR A 538 32.05 3.22 -29.30
CA THR A 538 33.37 2.71 -29.69
C THR A 538 33.75 1.44 -28.93
N ASN A 539 34.33 0.50 -29.67
CA ASN A 539 34.89 -0.79 -29.21
C ASN A 539 34.04 -1.57 -28.19
N ALA A 540 32.73 -1.69 -28.46
CA ALA A 540 31.77 -2.32 -27.56
C ALA A 540 31.31 -3.71 -28.03
N ILE A 541 31.33 -4.69 -27.13
CA ILE A 541 30.58 -5.95 -27.21
C ILE A 541 29.50 -5.89 -26.12
N PHE A 542 28.25 -6.17 -26.49
CA PHE A 542 27.14 -6.26 -25.53
C PHE A 542 26.75 -7.71 -25.30
N LEU A 543 26.46 -8.07 -24.06
CA LEU A 543 26.14 -9.43 -23.63
C LEU A 543 24.71 -9.48 -23.07
N TRP A 544 24.00 -10.60 -23.27
CA TRP A 544 22.69 -10.84 -22.65
C TRP A 544 22.80 -11.11 -21.15
N LYS A 545 23.91 -11.72 -20.72
CA LYS A 545 24.20 -12.03 -19.31
C LYS A 545 25.56 -11.47 -18.93
N SER A 546 25.67 -10.90 -17.73
CA SER A 546 26.95 -10.48 -17.18
C SER A 546 27.87 -11.69 -17.04
N PRO A 547 29.19 -11.57 -17.31
CA PRO A 547 30.13 -12.61 -16.91
C PRO A 547 30.07 -12.74 -15.40
N LYS A 548 29.66 -13.92 -14.90
CA LYS A 548 29.69 -14.21 -13.46
C LYS A 548 31.16 -14.14 -13.01
N PRO A 549 31.53 -13.38 -11.97
CA PRO A 549 32.85 -13.51 -11.39
C PRO A 549 32.99 -14.95 -10.87
N VAL A 550 34.12 -15.59 -11.16
CA VAL A 550 34.45 -16.88 -10.56
C VAL A 550 34.61 -16.63 -9.06
N SER A 551 33.65 -17.10 -8.27
CA SER A 551 33.75 -17.11 -6.83
C SER A 551 34.55 -18.33 -6.39
N ASP A 552 35.52 -18.13 -5.51
CA ASP A 552 36.33 -19.21 -4.90
C ASP A 552 35.49 -20.06 -3.93
N SER A 553 34.54 -20.81 -4.48
CA SER A 553 33.72 -21.79 -3.78
C SER A 553 34.14 -23.19 -4.20
N GLU A 554 35.15 -23.72 -3.52
CA GLU A 554 35.51 -25.13 -3.60
C GLU A 554 34.26 -26.01 -3.42
N ASN A 555 34.11 -27.05 -4.25
CA ASN A 555 32.97 -27.99 -4.29
C ASN A 555 31.67 -27.41 -4.89
N THR A 556 31.64 -27.20 -6.21
CA THR A 556 30.41 -27.42 -7.02
C THR A 556 30.80 -28.10 -8.33
N ASP A 557 29.89 -28.86 -8.94
CA ASP A 557 30.19 -29.87 -9.96
C ASP A 557 30.75 -29.28 -11.29
N GLU A 558 31.75 -29.93 -11.88
CA GLU A 558 32.44 -29.48 -13.10
C GLU A 558 31.53 -29.49 -14.36
N GLU A 559 30.36 -30.14 -14.29
CA GLU A 559 29.33 -30.14 -15.35
C GLU A 559 28.34 -28.95 -15.26
N ALA A 560 28.55 -27.99 -14.35
CA ALA A 560 27.71 -26.79 -14.20
C ALA A 560 27.90 -25.76 -15.32
N GLU A 561 27.64 -26.19 -16.56
CA GLU A 561 27.62 -25.50 -17.86
C GLU A 561 28.49 -24.24 -18.00
N ILE A 562 29.48 -24.33 -18.88
CA ILE A 562 30.10 -23.15 -19.53
C ILE A 562 29.05 -22.51 -20.46
N SER A 563 28.04 -21.86 -19.88
CA SER A 563 27.09 -21.02 -20.58
C SER A 563 27.85 -19.77 -21.05
N SER A 564 28.54 -19.89 -22.19
CA SER A 564 29.27 -18.79 -22.82
C SER A 564 28.37 -17.56 -22.84
N PRO A 565 28.80 -16.41 -22.27
CA PRO A 565 27.89 -15.28 -22.05
C PRO A 565 27.34 -14.83 -23.40
N GLY A 566 26.03 -15.05 -23.60
CA GLY A 566 25.41 -14.96 -24.92
C GLY A 566 25.63 -13.57 -25.51
N VAL A 567 26.44 -13.49 -26.57
CA VAL A 567 26.80 -12.20 -27.17
C VAL A 567 25.56 -11.64 -27.86
N ALA A 568 25.07 -10.52 -27.35
CA ALA A 568 23.87 -9.85 -27.82
C ALA A 568 24.15 -8.99 -29.06
N LEU A 569 25.30 -8.30 -29.05
CA LEU A 569 25.84 -7.53 -30.17
C LEU A 569 27.36 -7.68 -30.18
N LYS A 570 27.93 -8.01 -31.33
CA LYS A 570 29.38 -8.21 -31.48
C LYS A 570 30.00 -6.92 -32.03
N ASN A 571 31.22 -6.62 -31.60
CA ASN A 571 32.17 -5.72 -32.29
C ASN A 571 31.59 -4.40 -32.82
N ILE A 572 30.83 -3.65 -32.01
CA ILE A 572 30.34 -2.31 -32.36
C ILE A 572 31.50 -1.32 -32.28
N LYS A 573 32.29 -1.26 -33.36
CA LYS A 573 33.55 -0.51 -33.44
C LYS A 573 33.36 1.01 -33.54
N ASN A 574 32.44 1.48 -34.39
CA ASN A 574 32.22 2.91 -34.66
C ASN A 574 30.76 3.21 -35.08
N PHE A 575 29.84 3.34 -34.12
CA PHE A 575 28.49 3.89 -34.40
C PHE A 575 28.43 5.38 -34.07
N SER A 576 27.78 6.16 -34.93
CA SER A 576 27.66 7.62 -34.78
C SER A 576 26.31 8.13 -35.30
N ALA A 577 25.51 8.80 -34.46
CA ALA A 577 24.31 9.54 -34.86
C ALA A 577 24.54 11.04 -34.65
N LYS A 578 24.41 11.87 -35.70
CA LYS A 578 24.63 13.33 -35.60
C LYS A 578 23.40 14.06 -35.04
N LYS A 579 23.60 15.30 -34.62
CA LYS A 579 22.50 16.16 -34.15
C LYS A 579 21.54 16.48 -35.29
N ALA A 580 20.23 16.42 -35.03
CA ALA A 580 19.17 16.69 -36.01
C ALA A 580 19.30 15.82 -37.28
N GLN A 581 19.31 14.51 -37.07
CA GLN A 581 19.45 13.50 -38.11
C GLN A 581 18.43 12.36 -37.91
N LEU A 582 17.80 11.86 -38.98
CA LEU A 582 17.06 10.59 -39.00
C LEU A 582 18.00 9.46 -39.44
N THR A 583 18.35 8.60 -38.50
CA THR A 583 19.20 7.42 -38.70
C THR A 583 18.35 6.17 -38.68
N CYS A 584 18.30 5.42 -39.79
CA CYS A 584 17.57 4.15 -39.86
C CYS A 584 18.50 2.96 -39.64
N ILE A 585 17.99 1.93 -38.97
CA ILE A 585 18.69 0.67 -38.70
C ILE A 585 17.86 -0.48 -39.27
N VAL A 586 18.40 -1.15 -40.30
CA VAL A 586 17.73 -2.19 -41.08
C VAL A 586 18.44 -3.53 -40.94
N GLY A 587 17.77 -4.60 -41.36
CA GLY A 587 18.27 -5.97 -41.31
C GLY A 587 17.13 -6.97 -41.14
N ARG A 588 17.39 -8.26 -41.31
CA ARG A 588 16.36 -9.31 -41.21
C ARG A 588 15.80 -9.48 -39.79
N VAL A 589 14.73 -10.24 -39.65
CA VAL A 589 14.16 -10.61 -38.34
C VAL A 589 15.23 -11.33 -37.51
N GLY A 590 15.32 -11.03 -36.22
CA GLY A 590 16.32 -11.61 -35.32
C GLY A 590 17.74 -11.04 -35.42
N SER A 591 18.04 -10.07 -36.30
CA SER A 591 19.42 -9.58 -36.49
C SER A 591 20.01 -8.72 -35.35
N GLY A 592 19.25 -8.48 -34.28
CA GLY A 592 19.66 -7.69 -33.11
C GLY A 592 19.13 -6.25 -33.07
N LYS A 593 18.18 -5.86 -33.94
CA LYS A 593 17.71 -4.47 -34.09
C LYS A 593 17.26 -3.83 -32.76
N SER A 594 16.27 -4.41 -32.08
CA SER A 594 15.76 -3.90 -30.80
C SER A 594 16.80 -4.02 -29.68
N THR A 595 17.64 -5.06 -29.71
CA THR A 595 18.81 -5.25 -28.84
C THR A 595 19.80 -4.08 -28.94
N PHE A 596 19.98 -3.51 -30.14
CA PHE A 596 20.82 -2.33 -30.36
C PHE A 596 20.25 -1.07 -29.68
N LEU A 597 18.94 -0.89 -29.67
CA LEU A 597 18.30 0.19 -28.91
C LEU A 597 18.40 -0.05 -27.38
N GLN A 598 18.26 -1.30 -26.92
CA GLN A 598 18.48 -1.68 -25.52
C GLN A 598 19.93 -1.43 -25.07
N ALA A 599 20.91 -1.64 -25.94
CA ALA A 599 22.32 -1.31 -25.70
C ALA A 599 22.54 0.21 -25.54
N ILE A 600 21.95 1.04 -26.41
CA ILE A 600 21.98 2.50 -26.28
C ILE A 600 21.28 2.97 -24.99
N LEU A 601 20.21 2.30 -24.57
CA LEU A 601 19.52 2.57 -23.30
C LEU A 601 20.33 2.13 -22.05
N GLY A 602 21.46 1.45 -22.21
CA GLY A 602 22.26 0.94 -21.10
C GLY A 602 21.66 -0.27 -20.38
N GLN A 603 20.79 -1.04 -21.04
CA GLN A 603 20.11 -2.20 -20.43
C GLN A 603 20.95 -3.49 -20.50
N LEU A 604 21.95 -3.54 -21.37
CA LEU A 604 22.83 -4.69 -21.59
C LEU A 604 24.23 -4.41 -21.02
N PRO A 605 24.83 -5.35 -20.26
CA PRO A 605 26.23 -5.24 -19.85
C PRO A 605 27.17 -5.20 -21.06
N CYS A 606 28.25 -4.42 -20.93
CA CYS A 606 29.16 -4.07 -22.02
C CYS A 606 30.61 -4.44 -21.68
N VAL A 607 31.34 -4.99 -22.65
CA VAL A 607 32.74 -5.42 -22.55
C VAL A 607 33.51 -4.86 -23.74
N SER A 608 34.83 -4.67 -23.61
CA SER A 608 35.66 -4.22 -24.74
C SER A 608 35.70 -5.25 -25.87
N SER A 609 35.68 -4.80 -27.13
CA SER A 609 35.98 -5.67 -28.27
C SER A 609 37.45 -6.11 -28.30
N ASP A 610 38.35 -5.27 -27.79
CA ASP A 610 39.79 -5.43 -27.93
C ASP A 610 40.42 -5.68 -26.57
N VAL A 611 40.16 -6.86 -25.99
CA VAL A 611 40.70 -7.31 -24.68
C VAL A 611 42.22 -7.12 -24.59
N THR A 612 42.93 -7.38 -25.69
CA THR A 612 44.40 -7.26 -25.81
C THR A 612 44.90 -5.81 -25.81
N SER A 613 44.07 -4.83 -26.17
CA SER A 613 44.48 -3.43 -26.37
C SER A 613 44.24 -2.55 -25.14
N GLY A 614 43.56 -3.05 -24.10
CA GLY A 614 43.27 -2.30 -22.87
C GLY A 614 42.29 -1.12 -23.03
N VAL A 615 41.78 -0.87 -24.24
CA VAL A 615 40.79 0.18 -24.52
C VAL A 615 39.46 -0.22 -23.88
N LYS A 616 38.90 0.64 -23.03
CA LYS A 616 37.59 0.42 -22.41
C LYS A 616 36.47 0.66 -23.44
N PRO A 617 35.37 -0.11 -23.40
CA PRO A 617 34.19 0.18 -24.22
C PRO A 617 33.58 1.51 -23.78
N LYS A 618 33.05 2.28 -24.73
CA LYS A 618 32.54 3.63 -24.46
C LYS A 618 31.27 3.93 -25.24
N LEU A 619 30.21 4.26 -24.51
CA LEU A 619 28.95 4.79 -25.02
C LEU A 619 28.84 6.26 -24.57
N VAL A 620 28.97 7.21 -25.49
CA VAL A 620 28.77 8.63 -25.21
C VAL A 620 27.36 9.04 -25.63
N ILE A 621 26.60 9.62 -24.70
CA ILE A 621 25.27 10.17 -24.96
C ILE A 621 25.32 11.66 -24.66
N ARG A 622 25.12 12.50 -25.70
CA ARG A 622 25.22 13.97 -25.60
C ARG A 622 23.87 14.70 -25.63
N ALA A 623 22.77 13.95 -25.49
CA ALA A 623 21.41 14.45 -25.32
C ALA A 623 21.06 14.61 -23.83
N GLU A 624 20.37 15.69 -23.45
CA GLU A 624 19.89 15.86 -22.07
C GLU A 624 18.64 15.00 -21.80
N ASN A 625 17.75 14.87 -22.80
CA ASN A 625 16.51 14.09 -22.71
C ASN A 625 16.41 13.04 -23.85
N LEU A 626 15.96 11.83 -23.51
CA LEU A 626 15.84 10.68 -24.40
C LEU A 626 14.41 10.11 -24.33
N ALA A 627 13.73 10.03 -25.48
CA ALA A 627 12.46 9.33 -25.64
C ALA A 627 12.68 7.94 -26.24
N TYR A 628 11.96 6.94 -25.73
CA TYR A 628 11.97 5.57 -26.27
C TYR A 628 10.54 5.09 -26.54
N CYS A 629 10.29 4.59 -27.74
CA CYS A 629 9.05 3.93 -28.13
C CYS A 629 9.36 2.45 -28.45
N PRO A 630 8.99 1.48 -27.57
CA PRO A 630 9.28 0.06 -27.77
C PRO A 630 8.35 -0.60 -28.81
N GLN A 631 8.83 -1.67 -29.46
CA GLN A 631 8.04 -2.47 -30.41
C GLN A 631 6.77 -3.08 -29.79
N GLN A 632 6.78 -3.36 -28.48
CA GLN A 632 5.57 -3.68 -27.71
C GLN A 632 5.16 -2.48 -26.83
N PRO A 633 4.12 -1.70 -27.23
CA PRO A 633 3.69 -0.52 -26.49
C PRO A 633 3.24 -0.82 -25.06
N TRP A 634 3.90 -0.20 -24.09
CA TRP A 634 3.43 -0.20 -22.70
C TRP A 634 2.43 0.94 -22.47
N ILE A 635 1.19 0.60 -22.12
CA ILE A 635 0.09 1.54 -21.87
C ILE A 635 -0.26 1.55 -20.37
N MET A 636 -0.32 2.73 -19.78
CA MET A 636 -0.66 2.97 -18.37
C MET A 636 -2.17 2.84 -18.17
N ASN A 637 -2.60 2.27 -17.04
CA ASN A 637 -4.01 2.19 -16.66
C ASN A 637 -4.54 3.56 -16.18
N ALA A 638 -4.82 4.44 -17.14
CA ALA A 638 -5.28 5.82 -16.95
C ALA A 638 -6.12 6.25 -18.16
N SER A 639 -6.44 7.55 -18.30
CA SER A 639 -7.05 8.07 -19.54
C SER A 639 -6.08 7.99 -20.73
N LEU A 640 -6.61 8.14 -21.95
CA LEU A 640 -5.79 8.27 -23.15
C LEU A 640 -4.94 9.56 -23.09
N LYS A 641 -5.51 10.66 -22.60
CA LYS A 641 -4.81 11.93 -22.36
C LYS A 641 -3.61 11.77 -21.43
N ASP A 642 -3.80 11.15 -20.25
CA ASP A 642 -2.72 10.93 -19.28
C ASP A 642 -1.61 10.03 -19.84
N ASN A 643 -1.97 9.09 -20.72
CA ASN A 643 -1.01 8.24 -21.44
C ASN A 643 -0.12 9.02 -22.41
N ILE A 644 -0.60 10.11 -23.01
CA ILE A 644 0.19 11.01 -23.87
C ILE A 644 1.01 11.98 -23.01
N LEU A 645 0.36 12.62 -22.01
CA LEU A 645 1.00 13.64 -21.17
C LEU A 645 2.10 13.07 -20.27
N PHE A 646 1.93 11.86 -19.74
CA PHE A 646 2.97 11.10 -19.04
C PHE A 646 3.72 11.86 -17.93
N GLY A 647 3.02 12.74 -17.20
CA GLY A 647 3.58 13.57 -16.13
C GLY A 647 4.17 14.92 -16.59
N TYR A 648 4.27 15.18 -17.89
CA TYR A 648 4.52 16.53 -18.41
C TYR A 648 3.27 17.41 -18.25
N LYS A 649 3.46 18.73 -18.26
CA LYS A 649 2.35 19.70 -18.22
C LYS A 649 1.49 19.57 -19.48
N TYR A 650 0.19 19.86 -19.35
CA TYR A 650 -0.69 20.07 -20.50
C TYR A 650 -0.34 21.38 -21.22
N ASP A 651 -0.16 21.28 -22.53
CA ASP A 651 0.07 22.36 -23.48
C ASP A 651 -0.80 22.04 -24.69
N GLU A 652 -1.91 22.77 -24.82
CA GLU A 652 -3.00 22.47 -25.75
C GLU A 652 -2.56 22.51 -27.21
N ALA A 653 -1.68 23.45 -27.59
CA ALA A 653 -1.18 23.58 -28.95
C ALA A 653 -0.35 22.35 -29.33
N MET A 654 0.67 22.01 -28.52
CA MET A 654 1.49 20.83 -28.74
C MET A 654 0.67 19.52 -28.69
N TYR A 655 -0.31 19.44 -27.78
CA TYR A 655 -1.18 18.27 -27.66
C TYR A 655 -1.99 18.05 -28.93
N ASN A 656 -2.65 19.10 -29.43
CA ASN A 656 -3.46 19.07 -30.65
C ASN A 656 -2.61 18.79 -31.90
N GLU A 657 -1.40 19.35 -32.00
CA GLU A 657 -0.44 18.99 -33.07
C GLU A 657 -0.01 17.51 -32.98
N THR A 658 0.30 17.01 -31.77
CA THR A 658 0.78 15.64 -31.57
C THR A 658 -0.29 14.60 -31.89
N ILE A 659 -1.53 14.79 -31.44
CA ILE A 659 -2.63 13.84 -31.71
C ILE A 659 -3.06 13.86 -33.18
N LYS A 660 -2.88 14.98 -33.88
CA LYS A 660 -3.08 15.06 -35.33
C LYS A 660 -1.98 14.29 -36.06
N ALA A 661 -0.70 14.62 -35.81
CA ALA A 661 0.43 14.02 -36.51
C ALA A 661 0.59 12.51 -36.24
N CYS A 662 0.23 12.04 -35.05
CA CYS A 662 0.16 10.61 -34.73
C CYS A 662 -1.16 9.95 -35.18
N GLN A 663 -2.01 10.70 -35.89
CA GLN A 663 -3.26 10.25 -36.51
C GLN A 663 -4.25 9.61 -35.51
N LEU A 664 -4.33 10.11 -34.27
CA LEU A 664 -5.18 9.58 -33.18
C LEU A 664 -6.59 10.20 -33.15
N LEU A 665 -6.81 11.31 -33.86
CA LEU A 665 -8.12 11.99 -33.92
C LEU A 665 -9.29 11.10 -34.38
N PRO A 666 -9.14 10.13 -35.31
CA PRO A 666 -10.23 9.21 -35.66
C PRO A 666 -10.58 8.27 -34.50
N ASP A 667 -9.58 7.72 -33.80
CA ASP A 667 -9.80 6.78 -32.69
C ASP A 667 -10.50 7.47 -31.51
N MET A 668 -10.12 8.71 -31.21
CA MET A 668 -10.79 9.51 -30.17
C MET A 668 -12.27 9.77 -30.45
N LYS A 669 -12.71 9.77 -31.72
CA LYS A 669 -14.14 9.91 -32.07
C LYS A 669 -14.95 8.62 -31.89
N ILE A 670 -14.27 7.47 -31.79
CA ILE A 670 -14.90 6.14 -31.63
C ILE A 670 -14.97 5.77 -30.14
N LEU A 671 -14.05 6.30 -29.31
CA LEU A 671 -14.02 6.07 -27.88
C LEU A 671 -15.11 6.89 -27.13
N PRO A 672 -15.82 6.29 -26.16
CA PRO A 672 -17.06 6.87 -25.61
C PRO A 672 -16.86 8.18 -24.82
N ASP A 673 -15.72 8.32 -24.13
CA ASP A 673 -15.35 9.50 -23.33
C ASP A 673 -14.26 10.34 -24.05
N GLY A 674 -14.05 10.12 -25.35
CA GLY A 674 -12.99 10.78 -26.12
C GLY A 674 -11.59 10.53 -25.53
N ASP A 675 -10.79 11.60 -25.38
CA ASP A 675 -9.44 11.51 -24.78
C ASP A 675 -9.44 11.23 -23.26
N GLN A 676 -10.59 11.37 -22.59
CA GLN A 676 -10.78 11.01 -21.18
C GLN A 676 -11.02 9.51 -20.97
N THR A 677 -11.27 8.76 -22.06
CA THR A 677 -11.56 7.32 -21.98
C THR A 677 -10.45 6.55 -21.28
N LEU A 678 -10.81 5.80 -20.24
CA LEU A 678 -9.89 4.92 -19.53
C LEU A 678 -9.50 3.72 -20.42
N VAL A 679 -8.20 3.56 -20.65
CA VAL A 679 -7.69 2.56 -21.61
C VAL A 679 -7.59 1.14 -21.00
N GLY A 680 -7.64 1.04 -19.67
CA GLY A 680 -7.49 -0.22 -18.93
C GLY A 680 -6.03 -0.70 -18.82
N GLU A 681 -5.80 -1.77 -18.04
CA GLU A 681 -4.46 -2.37 -17.91
C GLU A 681 -3.95 -2.84 -19.28
N LYS A 682 -2.71 -2.46 -19.64
CA LYS A 682 -2.08 -2.75 -20.95
C LYS A 682 -2.91 -2.28 -22.15
N GLY A 683 -3.79 -1.30 -21.94
CA GLY A 683 -4.66 -0.73 -22.97
C GLY A 683 -5.63 -1.74 -23.58
N ILE A 684 -6.31 -2.57 -22.76
CA ILE A 684 -7.11 -3.70 -23.25
C ILE A 684 -8.25 -3.30 -24.22
N SER A 685 -8.69 -2.03 -24.21
CA SER A 685 -9.70 -1.49 -25.12
C SER A 685 -9.18 -1.06 -26.51
N LEU A 686 -7.87 -1.08 -26.75
CA LEU A 686 -7.25 -0.61 -28.01
C LEU A 686 -6.72 -1.75 -28.90
N SER A 687 -6.74 -1.53 -30.21
CA SER A 687 -6.07 -2.36 -31.22
C SER A 687 -4.53 -2.21 -31.18
N GLY A 688 -3.80 -3.10 -31.84
CA GLY A 688 -2.32 -3.04 -31.92
C GLY A 688 -1.81 -1.69 -32.46
N GLY A 689 -2.29 -1.27 -33.63
CA GLY A 689 -1.92 0.01 -34.25
C GLY A 689 -2.38 1.24 -33.46
N GLN A 690 -3.46 1.14 -32.68
CA GLN A 690 -3.84 2.21 -31.73
C GLN A 690 -2.83 2.35 -30.59
N LYS A 691 -2.37 1.23 -30.00
CA LYS A 691 -1.34 1.25 -28.95
C LYS A 691 0.00 1.75 -29.47
N ALA A 692 0.38 1.39 -30.69
CA ALA A 692 1.60 1.88 -31.35
C ALA A 692 1.55 3.42 -31.52
N ARG A 693 0.47 3.94 -32.11
CA ARG A 693 0.26 5.39 -32.29
C ARG A 693 0.17 6.15 -30.97
N LEU A 694 -0.45 5.58 -29.93
CA LEU A 694 -0.51 6.17 -28.58
C LEU A 694 0.88 6.24 -27.92
N SER A 695 1.72 5.21 -28.09
CA SER A 695 3.11 5.22 -27.59
C SER A 695 4.01 6.18 -28.37
N LEU A 696 3.80 6.32 -29.69
CA LEU A 696 4.48 7.33 -30.50
C LEU A 696 4.09 8.75 -30.07
N ALA A 697 2.80 9.02 -29.86
CA ALA A 697 2.31 10.31 -29.39
C ALA A 697 2.93 10.70 -28.04
N ARG A 698 3.02 9.75 -27.09
CA ARG A 698 3.73 9.94 -25.81
C ARG A 698 5.20 10.32 -26.03
N ALA A 699 5.90 9.61 -26.92
CA ALA A 699 7.30 9.91 -27.23
C ALA A 699 7.45 11.33 -27.79
N VAL A 700 6.68 11.68 -28.83
CA VAL A 700 6.69 13.01 -29.48
C VAL A 700 6.35 14.13 -28.49
N TYR A 701 5.33 13.95 -27.64
CA TYR A 701 4.92 14.96 -26.66
C TYR A 701 6.00 15.29 -25.61
N SER A 702 6.94 14.37 -25.34
CA SER A 702 8.04 14.58 -24.39
C SER A 702 9.02 15.70 -24.78
N ARG A 703 9.06 16.09 -26.07
CA ARG A 703 10.01 17.06 -26.66
C ARG A 703 11.49 16.74 -26.41
N SER A 704 11.82 15.47 -26.16
CA SER A 704 13.20 14.95 -25.97
C SER A 704 14.15 15.33 -27.09
N ASP A 705 15.46 15.26 -26.87
CA ASP A 705 16.49 15.63 -27.87
C ASP A 705 16.87 14.47 -28.78
N LEU A 706 16.83 13.27 -28.22
CA LEU A 706 17.05 12.00 -28.87
C LEU A 706 15.77 11.14 -28.81
N TYR A 707 15.41 10.52 -29.92
CA TYR A 707 14.32 9.56 -30.03
C TYR A 707 14.88 8.20 -30.47
N LEU A 708 14.54 7.16 -29.72
CA LEU A 708 14.76 5.77 -30.10
C LEU A 708 13.39 5.16 -30.41
N LEU A 709 13.14 4.82 -31.67
CA LEU A 709 11.87 4.29 -32.15
C LEU A 709 12.08 2.85 -32.61
N ASP A 710 11.39 1.91 -31.96
CA ASP A 710 11.57 0.48 -32.19
C ASP A 710 10.41 -0.11 -33.01
N ASP A 711 10.61 -0.16 -34.33
CA ASP A 711 9.71 -0.73 -35.34
C ASP A 711 8.23 -0.28 -35.25
N VAL A 712 8.03 0.97 -34.81
CA VAL A 712 6.74 1.58 -34.44
C VAL A 712 5.70 1.61 -35.59
N LEU A 713 6.16 1.49 -36.84
CA LEU A 713 5.33 1.53 -38.05
C LEU A 713 4.72 0.17 -38.41
N SER A 714 5.27 -0.96 -37.94
CA SER A 714 4.88 -2.31 -38.41
C SER A 714 3.46 -2.73 -38.04
N ALA A 715 2.87 -2.14 -36.99
CA ALA A 715 1.53 -2.47 -36.52
C ALA A 715 0.43 -1.52 -37.04
N VAL A 716 0.72 -0.70 -38.06
CA VAL A 716 -0.11 0.42 -38.52
C VAL A 716 -0.37 0.32 -40.02
N ASP A 717 -1.62 0.55 -40.44
CA ASP A 717 -2.05 0.46 -41.84
C ASP A 717 -1.25 1.42 -42.75
N SER A 718 -0.95 0.99 -43.99
CA SER A 718 -0.03 1.66 -44.91
C SER A 718 -0.33 3.16 -45.13
N HIS A 719 -1.62 3.52 -45.29
CA HIS A 719 -2.06 4.92 -45.39
C HIS A 719 -1.74 5.74 -44.12
N VAL A 720 -1.98 5.17 -42.93
CA VAL A 720 -1.74 5.84 -41.65
C VAL A 720 -0.24 5.90 -41.34
N CYS A 721 0.52 4.86 -41.71
CA CYS A 721 1.98 4.84 -41.69
C CYS A 721 2.56 5.99 -42.52
N LYS A 722 2.07 6.19 -43.76
CA LYS A 722 2.52 7.31 -44.62
C LYS A 722 2.29 8.67 -43.96
N ASN A 723 1.09 8.93 -43.45
CA ASN A 723 0.78 10.19 -42.76
C ASN A 723 1.69 10.42 -41.54
N ILE A 724 2.06 9.37 -40.80
CA ILE A 724 3.00 9.46 -39.67
C ILE A 724 4.42 9.76 -40.15
N ILE A 725 4.87 9.20 -41.27
CA ILE A 725 6.17 9.55 -41.88
C ILE A 725 6.18 11.05 -42.24
N ASP A 726 5.16 11.53 -42.94
CA ASP A 726 5.07 12.92 -43.43
C ASP A 726 4.86 13.96 -42.30
N GLU A 727 4.02 13.69 -41.29
CA GLU A 727 3.71 14.64 -40.20
C GLU A 727 4.63 14.53 -38.97
N VAL A 728 5.30 13.39 -38.72
CA VAL A 728 6.17 13.19 -37.55
C VAL A 728 7.65 13.11 -37.91
N LEU A 729 8.03 12.28 -38.88
CA LEU A 729 9.43 11.89 -39.13
C LEU A 729 10.15 12.75 -40.17
N ASP A 730 9.42 13.31 -41.13
CA ASP A 730 9.99 14.05 -42.26
C ASP A 730 10.90 15.23 -41.83
N ARG A 731 11.98 15.43 -42.57
CA ARG A 731 13.03 16.40 -42.25
C ARG A 731 12.66 17.86 -42.59
N LYS A 732 11.57 18.11 -43.34
CA LYS A 732 11.08 19.45 -43.70
C LYS A 732 9.89 19.84 -42.84
N ASN A 733 8.84 19.01 -42.85
CA ASN A 733 7.54 19.36 -42.27
C ASN A 733 7.29 18.69 -40.90
N GLY A 734 7.94 17.56 -40.63
CA GLY A 734 7.66 16.73 -39.47
C GLY A 734 7.94 17.40 -38.13
N LEU A 735 7.21 16.98 -37.08
CA LEU A 735 7.43 17.44 -35.70
C LEU A 735 8.87 17.17 -35.21
N LEU A 736 9.50 16.07 -35.65
CA LEU A 736 10.86 15.69 -35.21
C LEU A 736 12.00 16.23 -36.09
N ARG A 737 11.71 17.12 -37.06
CA ARG A 737 12.71 17.68 -38.00
C ARG A 737 14.00 18.20 -37.34
N ASN A 738 13.88 18.90 -36.21
CA ASN A 738 15.02 19.50 -35.49
C ASN A 738 15.64 18.59 -34.41
N LYS A 739 15.25 17.31 -34.35
CA LYS A 739 15.64 16.36 -33.30
C LYS A 739 16.41 15.17 -33.88
N THR A 740 17.19 14.49 -33.05
CA THR A 740 17.93 13.28 -33.45
C THR A 740 17.01 12.08 -33.29
N VAL A 741 16.81 11.30 -34.35
CA VAL A 741 15.93 10.13 -34.37
C VAL A 741 16.71 8.91 -34.84
N ILE A 742 16.65 7.84 -34.07
CA ILE A 742 17.13 6.52 -34.45
C ILE A 742 15.91 5.60 -34.55
N LEU A 743 15.65 5.08 -35.75
CA LEU A 743 14.52 4.21 -36.06
C LEU A 743 15.04 2.83 -36.48
N THR A 744 14.80 1.80 -35.68
CA THR A 744 14.84 0.42 -36.18
C THR A 744 13.52 0.14 -36.89
N THR A 745 13.55 -0.46 -38.09
CA THR A 745 12.32 -0.95 -38.72
C THR A 745 12.60 -2.00 -39.80
N ASN A 746 11.56 -2.68 -40.24
CA ASN A 746 11.55 -3.48 -41.47
C ASN A 746 10.89 -2.74 -42.66
N ALA A 747 10.08 -1.70 -42.40
CA ALA A 747 9.33 -0.98 -43.44
C ALA A 747 10.25 -0.15 -44.35
N VAL A 748 10.12 -0.32 -45.67
CA VAL A 748 11.06 0.28 -46.65
C VAL A 748 10.78 1.75 -46.91
N ASN A 749 9.51 2.15 -46.94
CA ASN A 749 9.08 3.47 -47.40
C ASN A 749 9.71 4.64 -46.62
N VAL A 750 10.00 4.46 -45.32
CA VAL A 750 10.62 5.51 -44.49
C VAL A 750 12.12 5.73 -44.80
N LEU A 751 12.80 4.75 -45.41
CA LEU A 751 14.22 4.83 -45.74
C LEU A 751 14.52 5.95 -46.77
N ILE A 752 13.55 6.29 -47.62
CA ILE A 752 13.61 7.40 -48.58
C ILE A 752 13.79 8.76 -47.87
N HIS A 753 13.23 8.92 -46.66
CA HIS A 753 13.33 10.12 -45.84
C HIS A 753 14.53 10.10 -44.86
N SER A 754 15.29 9.00 -44.82
CA SER A 754 16.40 8.83 -43.89
C SER A 754 17.67 9.55 -44.36
N ASP A 755 18.39 10.17 -43.42
CA ASP A 755 19.65 10.85 -43.70
C ASP A 755 20.82 9.84 -43.81
N MET A 756 20.77 8.75 -43.02
CA MET A 756 21.74 7.64 -43.02
C MET A 756 21.06 6.32 -42.67
N ILE A 757 21.53 5.23 -43.27
CA ILE A 757 21.08 3.86 -43.02
C ILE A 757 22.27 3.02 -42.54
N TYR A 758 22.05 2.22 -41.50
CA TYR A 758 22.97 1.20 -41.01
C TYR A 758 22.35 -0.20 -41.20
N LEU A 759 23.10 -1.14 -41.78
CA LEU A 759 22.72 -2.54 -41.90
C LEU A 759 23.28 -3.35 -40.72
N LEU A 760 22.38 -3.97 -39.94
CA LEU A 760 22.69 -4.84 -38.83
C LEU A 760 22.42 -6.31 -39.18
N LYS A 761 23.46 -7.16 -39.16
CA LYS A 761 23.40 -8.59 -39.48
C LYS A 761 24.12 -9.38 -38.38
N GLU A 762 23.46 -10.41 -37.84
CA GLU A 762 24.03 -11.32 -36.82
C GLU A 762 24.65 -10.62 -35.58
N GLY A 763 24.12 -9.45 -35.22
CA GLY A 763 24.61 -8.61 -34.12
C GLY A 763 25.79 -7.69 -34.46
N GLU A 764 26.24 -7.63 -35.73
CA GLU A 764 27.29 -6.72 -36.21
C GLU A 764 26.74 -5.67 -37.17
N ILE A 765 27.35 -4.48 -37.17
CA ILE A 765 27.11 -3.43 -38.17
C ILE A 765 28.00 -3.73 -39.38
N VAL A 766 27.38 -4.07 -40.51
CA VAL A 766 28.10 -4.47 -41.75
C VAL A 766 28.29 -3.30 -42.70
N GLU A 767 27.26 -2.47 -42.89
CA GLU A 767 27.24 -1.40 -43.90
C GLU A 767 26.61 -0.10 -43.37
N LYS A 768 27.10 1.03 -43.87
CA LYS A 768 26.70 2.41 -43.47
C LYS A 768 26.77 3.34 -44.68
N ASN A 769 25.63 3.77 -45.19
CA ASN A 769 25.48 4.64 -46.38
C ASN A 769 24.31 5.62 -46.19
N SER A 770 24.23 6.69 -46.99
CA SER A 770 22.94 7.39 -47.20
C SER A 770 22.08 6.66 -48.25
N TYR A 771 20.75 6.87 -48.24
CA TYR A 771 19.85 6.25 -49.22
C TYR A 771 20.25 6.54 -50.69
N LYS A 772 20.78 7.74 -50.95
CA LYS A 772 21.26 8.15 -52.28
C LYS A 772 22.53 7.42 -52.72
N GLU A 773 23.43 7.12 -51.78
CA GLU A 773 24.63 6.32 -52.05
C GLU A 773 24.29 4.86 -52.36
N VAL A 774 23.37 4.25 -51.58
CA VAL A 774 22.89 2.88 -51.84
C VAL A 774 22.32 2.77 -53.27
N MET A 775 21.45 3.70 -53.65
CA MET A 775 20.78 3.68 -54.96
C MET A 775 21.68 4.14 -56.14
N SER A 776 22.96 4.46 -55.90
CA SER A 776 23.90 4.88 -56.96
C SER A 776 25.13 3.98 -57.13
N LYS A 777 25.63 3.32 -56.07
CA LYS A 777 26.86 2.51 -56.12
C LYS A 777 26.85 1.39 -57.18
N ASP A 778 25.71 0.72 -57.39
CA ASP A 778 25.58 -0.35 -58.41
C ASP A 778 25.74 0.12 -59.87
N LYS A 779 25.81 1.44 -60.15
CA LYS A 779 25.99 1.93 -61.54
C LYS A 779 27.43 1.84 -62.03
N ASP A 780 28.40 1.92 -61.13
CA ASP A 780 29.84 1.98 -61.47
C ASP A 780 30.64 0.75 -60.98
N SER A 781 30.12 -0.01 -60.01
CA SER A 781 30.74 -1.25 -59.52
C SER A 781 29.73 -2.40 -59.43
N GLY A 782 29.97 -3.49 -60.15
CA GLY A 782 29.05 -4.63 -60.30
C GLY A 782 28.92 -5.57 -59.10
N GLU A 783 29.24 -5.13 -57.88
CA GLU A 783 29.04 -5.88 -56.64
C GLU A 783 27.77 -5.39 -55.93
N LYS A 784 26.73 -6.23 -55.88
CA LYS A 784 25.46 -5.89 -55.22
C LYS A 784 25.67 -5.57 -53.74
N SER A 785 25.31 -4.34 -53.32
CA SER A 785 25.22 -4.00 -51.89
C SER A 785 24.14 -4.85 -51.20
N SER A 786 24.49 -5.56 -50.13
CA SER A 786 23.54 -6.35 -49.33
C SER A 786 22.46 -5.50 -48.68
N LEU A 787 22.72 -4.20 -48.45
CA LEU A 787 21.71 -3.26 -47.97
C LEU A 787 20.63 -3.01 -49.05
N ARG A 788 21.02 -2.93 -50.33
CA ARG A 788 20.07 -2.81 -51.45
C ARG A 788 19.28 -4.10 -51.69
N GLU A 789 19.93 -5.26 -51.63
CA GLU A 789 19.25 -6.56 -51.73
C GLU A 789 18.10 -6.67 -50.71
N ILE A 790 18.34 -6.24 -49.47
CA ILE A 790 17.34 -6.21 -48.40
C ILE A 790 16.24 -5.16 -48.64
N ILE A 791 16.56 -4.03 -49.27
CA ILE A 791 15.55 -3.01 -49.68
C ILE A 791 14.64 -3.57 -50.79
N GLU A 792 15.18 -4.28 -51.77
CA GLU A 792 14.40 -4.88 -52.86
C GLU A 792 13.61 -6.12 -52.39
N GLU A 793 14.16 -6.91 -51.46
CA GLU A 793 13.48 -8.01 -50.76
C GLU A 793 12.23 -7.51 -50.03
N PHE A 794 12.37 -6.63 -49.04
CA PHE A 794 11.23 -6.11 -48.26
C PHE A 794 10.23 -5.30 -49.13
N ALA A 795 10.69 -4.58 -50.15
CA ALA A 795 9.79 -3.87 -51.06
C ALA A 795 8.94 -4.83 -51.91
N SER A 796 9.43 -6.04 -52.20
CA SER A 796 8.61 -7.07 -52.88
C SER A 796 7.55 -7.67 -51.95
N GLU A 797 7.88 -7.87 -50.66
CA GLU A 797 6.96 -8.37 -49.65
C GLU A 797 5.80 -7.39 -49.39
N GLU A 798 6.10 -6.10 -49.18
CA GLU A 798 5.08 -5.07 -48.99
C GLU A 798 4.09 -4.98 -50.17
N ASN A 799 4.55 -5.16 -51.41
CA ASN A 799 3.66 -5.09 -52.59
C ASN A 799 2.72 -6.31 -52.68
N ASN A 800 3.17 -7.50 -52.31
CA ASN A 800 2.34 -8.71 -52.29
C ASN A 800 1.25 -8.65 -51.19
N GLU A 801 1.60 -8.14 -50.00
CA GLU A 801 0.62 -7.98 -48.91
C GLU A 801 -0.51 -6.99 -49.23
N ASN A 802 -0.28 -6.03 -50.14
CA ASN A 802 -1.31 -5.08 -50.55
C ASN A 802 -2.23 -5.68 -51.65
N THR A 803 -1.70 -6.49 -52.58
CA THR A 803 -2.53 -7.11 -53.64
C THR A 803 -3.45 -8.22 -53.15
N GLU A 804 -3.09 -8.97 -52.09
CA GLU A 804 -4.02 -9.95 -51.50
C GLU A 804 -5.23 -9.27 -50.85
N LYS A 805 -5.04 -8.14 -50.16
CA LYS A 805 -6.10 -7.45 -49.40
C LYS A 805 -7.20 -6.87 -50.29
N ASP A 806 -6.85 -6.33 -51.47
CA ASP A 806 -7.83 -5.81 -52.43
C ASP A 806 -8.61 -6.92 -53.17
N SER A 807 -8.14 -8.17 -53.15
CA SER A 807 -8.81 -9.30 -53.82
C SER A 807 -10.05 -9.84 -53.08
N GLY A 808 -10.24 -9.43 -51.83
CA GLY A 808 -11.20 -10.06 -50.90
C GLY A 808 -12.68 -9.77 -51.11
N SER A 809 -13.10 -8.94 -52.08
CA SER A 809 -14.50 -8.49 -52.17
C SER A 809 -15.03 -8.18 -53.59
N PHE A 810 -15.20 -9.20 -54.45
CA PHE A 810 -16.32 -9.23 -55.41
C PHE A 810 -16.56 -10.65 -55.99
N ALA A 811 -17.63 -11.33 -55.57
CA ALA A 811 -18.04 -12.63 -56.13
C ALA A 811 -19.51 -12.98 -55.84
N THR A 812 -20.47 -12.25 -56.43
CA THR A 812 -21.86 -12.73 -56.55
C THR A 812 -21.99 -13.59 -57.80
N ALA A 813 -22.55 -14.80 -57.66
CA ALA A 813 -22.71 -15.76 -58.76
C ALA A 813 -24.14 -16.31 -58.81
N ASP A 814 -24.92 -15.83 -59.78
CA ASP A 814 -26.22 -16.40 -60.12
C ASP A 814 -26.07 -17.72 -60.89
N LYS A 815 -26.83 -18.76 -60.49
CA LYS A 815 -27.71 -19.50 -61.41
C LYS A 815 -28.60 -20.61 -60.77
N THR A 816 -29.77 -20.76 -61.41
CA THR A 816 -30.60 -21.99 -61.53
C THR A 816 -31.23 -22.63 -60.29
N SER A 817 -32.43 -22.15 -59.96
CA SER A 817 -33.71 -22.91 -60.00
C SER A 817 -33.81 -24.32 -59.36
N HIS A 818 -34.77 -24.48 -58.42
CA HIS A 818 -36.03 -25.20 -58.72
C HIS A 818 -37.15 -25.02 -57.66
N LEU A 819 -38.28 -24.48 -58.12
CA LEU A 819 -39.70 -24.70 -57.73
C LEU A 819 -40.05 -25.53 -56.47
N SER A 820 -40.65 -24.88 -55.46
CA SER A 820 -41.92 -25.33 -54.82
C SER A 820 -42.54 -24.25 -53.90
N THR A 821 -43.85 -24.02 -54.04
CA THR A 821 -44.75 -23.14 -53.25
C THR A 821 -45.39 -23.91 -52.06
N PRO A 822 -46.26 -23.32 -51.20
CA PRO A 822 -46.84 -21.97 -51.21
C PRO A 822 -46.70 -21.16 -49.90
N ASN A 823 -47.22 -19.93 -49.97
CA ASN A 823 -47.63 -19.13 -48.83
C ASN A 823 -49.08 -18.70 -49.10
N ASP A 824 -50.00 -18.96 -48.16
CA ASP A 824 -51.32 -18.30 -48.09
C ASP A 824 -51.20 -17.24 -46.97
N GLY A 825 -51.79 -16.05 -47.05
CA GLY A 825 -52.52 -15.37 -48.13
C GLY A 825 -52.92 -13.96 -47.64
N ASP A 826 -53.38 -13.10 -48.57
CA ASP A 826 -54.37 -12.02 -48.39
C ASP A 826 -54.04 -10.85 -47.40
N ASP A 827 -54.36 -9.56 -47.64
CA ASP A 827 -54.87 -8.86 -48.84
C ASP A 827 -54.69 -7.31 -48.69
N ASP A 828 -55.23 -6.54 -49.65
CA ASP A 828 -55.62 -5.11 -49.61
C ASP A 828 -54.55 -3.98 -49.73
N ASP A 829 -54.25 -3.64 -50.99
CA ASP A 829 -54.50 -2.36 -51.71
C ASP A 829 -54.13 -0.95 -51.15
N ASP A 830 -53.45 -0.18 -52.04
CA ASP A 830 -53.71 1.20 -52.51
C ASP A 830 -54.10 2.37 -51.55
N SER A 831 -53.61 3.61 -51.71
CA SER A 831 -53.19 4.29 -52.95
C SER A 831 -52.34 5.59 -52.76
N GLN A 832 -51.57 5.90 -53.83
CA GLN A 832 -51.01 7.18 -54.34
C GLN A 832 -51.08 8.50 -53.52
N GLY A 833 -49.99 9.30 -53.52
CA GLY A 833 -50.03 10.74 -53.14
C GLY A 833 -48.70 11.50 -52.97
N ASP A 834 -48.03 11.89 -54.06
CA ASP A 834 -46.99 12.95 -54.13
C ASP A 834 -47.66 14.32 -54.49
N PRO A 835 -47.02 15.55 -54.46
CA PRO A 835 -45.59 15.87 -54.31
C PRO A 835 -45.17 17.13 -53.46
N GLN A 836 -43.91 17.14 -53.00
CA GLN A 836 -42.95 18.30 -52.95
C GLN A 836 -43.15 19.55 -51.99
N PRO A 837 -42.11 20.43 -51.80
CA PRO A 837 -41.89 21.32 -50.62
C PRO A 837 -42.19 22.85 -50.94
N PRO A 838 -41.72 23.93 -50.23
CA PRO A 838 -40.73 24.10 -49.12
C PRO A 838 -40.98 25.22 -48.04
N GLU A 839 -39.91 25.61 -47.33
CA GLU A 839 -39.57 26.95 -46.77
C GLU A 839 -40.01 27.45 -45.35
N HIS A 840 -38.99 27.57 -44.47
CA HIS A 840 -38.46 28.79 -43.80
C HIS A 840 -39.22 29.68 -42.77
N LEU A 841 -38.44 30.09 -41.74
CA LEU A 841 -38.48 31.33 -40.89
C LEU A 841 -39.40 31.46 -39.64
N LEU A 842 -38.73 31.81 -38.51
CA LEU A 842 -39.13 32.74 -37.41
C LEU A 842 -40.37 32.37 -36.55
N ASN A 843 -40.48 32.73 -35.26
CA ASN A 843 -39.80 33.77 -34.49
C ASN A 843 -39.77 33.51 -32.96
N TYR A 844 -39.11 34.40 -32.20
CA TYR A 844 -39.21 34.53 -30.73
C TYR A 844 -40.61 34.98 -30.27
N GLU A 845 -40.97 34.72 -28.99
CA GLU A 845 -41.33 35.80 -28.06
C GLU A 845 -41.17 35.44 -26.56
N VAL A 846 -41.34 36.43 -25.67
CA VAL A 846 -40.87 36.44 -24.27
C VAL A 846 -41.90 37.07 -23.33
N THR A 847 -42.07 36.54 -22.11
CA THR A 847 -42.73 37.22 -20.98
C THR A 847 -41.87 37.16 -19.70
N LYS A 848 -42.17 38.02 -18.71
CA LYS A 848 -41.24 38.48 -17.66
C LYS A 848 -41.83 38.40 -16.25
N ASN A 849 -40.99 38.03 -15.25
CA ASN A 849 -40.83 38.63 -13.89
C ASN A 849 -42.07 38.74 -12.94
N PRO A 850 -41.94 39.04 -11.62
CA PRO A 850 -40.77 39.55 -10.88
C PRO A 850 -40.41 38.88 -9.53
N SER A 851 -39.37 39.44 -8.90
CA SER A 851 -38.82 39.28 -7.53
C SER A 851 -39.83 39.65 -6.42
N THR A 852 -39.60 39.45 -5.10
CA THR A 852 -38.43 39.69 -4.20
C THR A 852 -38.53 38.75 -2.96
N ASN A 853 -37.77 38.75 -1.84
CA ASN A 853 -36.65 39.48 -1.17
C ASN A 853 -36.15 38.54 0.00
N THR A 854 -35.21 38.71 0.95
CA THR A 854 -34.14 39.65 1.43
C THR A 854 -33.39 38.89 2.57
N VAL A 855 -32.15 39.15 3.03
CA VAL A 855 -30.91 39.77 2.50
C VAL A 855 -29.78 39.54 3.55
N THR A 856 -28.55 39.24 3.14
CA THR A 856 -27.27 39.59 3.84
C THR A 856 -26.09 39.18 2.95
N ALA A 857 -25.05 40.01 2.85
CA ALA A 857 -23.86 39.73 2.05
C ALA A 857 -22.60 39.96 2.90
N TYR A 858 -21.79 38.92 3.11
CA TYR A 858 -20.50 39.00 3.82
C TYR A 858 -19.44 37.96 3.41
N GLU A 859 -19.69 37.10 2.40
CA GLU A 859 -18.81 35.94 2.10
C GLU A 859 -18.03 36.03 0.76
N GLU A 860 -18.48 36.84 -0.21
CA GLU A 860 -17.93 36.85 -1.59
C GLU A 860 -16.50 37.44 -1.74
N GLU A 861 -15.97 38.14 -0.73
CA GLU A 861 -14.61 38.71 -0.79
C GLU A 861 -13.48 37.72 -0.41
N GLN A 862 -13.77 36.62 0.28
CA GLN A 862 -12.73 35.64 0.64
C GLN A 862 -12.44 34.63 -0.48
N GLU A 863 -13.45 34.19 -1.23
CA GLU A 863 -13.29 33.16 -2.25
C GLU A 863 -12.47 33.65 -3.46
N ASN A 864 -12.72 34.89 -3.89
CA ASN A 864 -12.00 35.53 -5.00
C ASN A 864 -10.50 35.79 -4.71
N ALA A 865 -10.10 35.90 -3.43
CA ALA A 865 -8.69 36.06 -3.06
C ALA A 865 -7.89 34.75 -3.24
N ALA A 866 -8.52 33.58 -3.02
CA ALA A 866 -7.86 32.28 -3.06
C ALA A 866 -7.44 31.84 -4.47
N LEU A 867 -8.27 32.12 -5.48
CA LEU A 867 -8.05 31.72 -6.88
C LEU A 867 -6.80 32.35 -7.53
N SER A 868 -6.24 33.41 -6.96
CA SER A 868 -5.13 34.16 -7.56
C SER A 868 -3.71 33.66 -7.25
N LYS A 869 -3.53 32.71 -6.31
CA LYS A 869 -2.20 32.38 -5.73
C LYS A 869 -1.65 30.97 -5.95
N VAL A 870 -2.37 30.07 -6.62
CA VAL A 870 -1.95 28.66 -6.78
C VAL A 870 -1.25 28.40 -8.12
N THR A 871 -0.11 29.05 -8.37
CA THR A 871 0.65 28.92 -9.64
C THR A 871 2.18 28.80 -9.52
N SER A 872 2.73 28.07 -8.53
CA SER A 872 4.07 27.45 -8.72
C SER A 872 4.45 26.31 -7.75
N ARG A 873 4.84 25.15 -8.33
CA ARG A 873 5.54 23.99 -7.70
C ARG A 873 4.70 23.23 -6.65
N ARG A 874 4.84 21.92 -6.45
CA ARG A 874 5.76 20.90 -7.02
C ARG A 874 4.98 19.87 -7.87
N ALA A 875 5.69 19.04 -8.64
CA ALA A 875 5.11 17.93 -9.38
C ALA A 875 5.61 16.57 -8.82
N SER A 876 4.69 15.72 -8.36
CA SER A 876 4.86 14.27 -8.19
C SER A 876 3.57 13.63 -7.63
N ILE A 877 3.33 12.36 -7.98
CA ILE A 877 2.22 11.50 -7.51
C ILE A 877 0.84 11.86 -8.13
N ALA A 878 0.11 10.81 -8.53
CA ALA A 878 -1.03 10.88 -9.43
C ALA A 878 -2.30 11.50 -8.80
N THR A 879 -2.80 12.56 -9.43
CA THR A 879 -4.14 13.10 -9.17
C THR A 879 -5.22 12.27 -9.86
N LEU A 880 -5.64 11.17 -9.23
CA LEU A 880 -6.93 10.56 -9.54
C LEU A 880 -8.04 11.53 -9.13
N ARG A 881 -8.77 12.09 -10.09
CA ARG A 881 -10.04 12.77 -9.81
C ARG A 881 -11.11 11.70 -9.55
N PRO A 882 -11.74 11.63 -8.36
CA PRO A 882 -12.90 10.77 -8.19
C PRO A 882 -14.07 11.34 -9.02
N ARG A 883 -14.62 10.54 -9.94
CA ARG A 883 -16.04 10.67 -10.31
C ARG A 883 -16.85 10.01 -9.20
N PRO A 884 -18.05 10.53 -8.86
CA PRO A 884 -18.85 9.94 -7.79
C PRO A 884 -19.20 8.48 -8.08
N LEU A 885 -19.16 7.64 -7.05
CA LEU A 885 -19.67 6.27 -7.12
C LEU A 885 -21.18 6.30 -7.36
N ILE A 886 -21.59 6.09 -8.61
CA ILE A 886 -22.99 5.87 -8.97
C ILE A 886 -23.44 4.57 -8.31
N ASP A 887 -24.57 4.64 -7.61
CA ASP A 887 -25.10 3.56 -6.78
C ASP A 887 -25.61 2.40 -7.64
N MET A 888 -24.89 1.28 -7.64
CA MET A 888 -25.24 0.08 -8.41
C MET A 888 -26.54 -0.62 -7.95
N ASN A 889 -27.23 -0.11 -6.93
CA ASN A 889 -28.50 -0.65 -6.45
C ASN A 889 -29.75 0.18 -6.85
N ASN A 890 -29.63 1.22 -7.68
CA ASN A 890 -30.79 2.03 -8.12
C ASN A 890 -30.73 2.46 -9.60
N ASP A 891 -30.78 1.49 -10.52
CA ASP A 891 -31.04 1.79 -11.94
C ASP A 891 -32.43 1.29 -12.38
N ALA A 892 -33.39 2.22 -12.33
CA ALA A 892 -34.79 2.01 -12.71
C ALA A 892 -35.32 3.17 -13.56
N ARG A 893 -34.49 3.75 -14.44
CA ARG A 893 -34.91 4.80 -15.38
C ARG A 893 -34.71 4.39 -16.84
N LYS A 894 -35.82 4.02 -17.47
CA LYS A 894 -35.92 3.58 -18.86
C LYS A 894 -35.28 4.58 -19.83
N THR A 895 -34.22 4.19 -20.52
CA THR A 895 -33.91 4.72 -21.87
C THR A 895 -34.76 3.98 -22.90
N ALA A 896 -35.35 4.72 -23.84
CA ALA A 896 -36.31 4.16 -24.80
C ALA A 896 -35.61 3.55 -26.02
N GLN A 897 -35.30 2.25 -25.95
CA GLN A 897 -35.17 1.42 -27.17
C GLN A 897 -36.52 0.78 -27.52
N LYS A 898 -36.78 0.63 -28.83
CA LYS A 898 -38.03 0.05 -29.34
C LYS A 898 -38.17 -1.40 -28.87
N ALA A 899 -39.38 -1.79 -28.47
CA ALA A 899 -39.68 -3.16 -28.13
C ALA A 899 -39.95 -3.98 -29.41
N GLU A 900 -39.29 -5.12 -29.53
CA GLU A 900 -39.79 -6.26 -30.31
C GLU A 900 -40.09 -7.41 -29.34
N THR A 901 -41.30 -7.95 -29.43
CA THR A 901 -41.82 -8.97 -28.51
C THR A 901 -41.95 -10.32 -29.20
N LYS A 902 -41.36 -11.36 -28.60
CA LYS A 902 -41.87 -12.74 -28.73
C LYS A 902 -41.55 -13.56 -27.48
N GLU A 903 -42.32 -14.63 -27.28
CA GLU A 903 -42.74 -15.04 -25.93
C GLU A 903 -42.05 -16.29 -25.34
N GLU A 904 -42.27 -16.42 -24.03
CA GLU A 904 -42.10 -17.56 -23.11
C GLU A 904 -41.24 -18.78 -23.49
N GLY A 905 -40.23 -19.03 -22.63
CA GLY A 905 -39.58 -20.34 -22.45
C GLY A 905 -39.34 -20.62 -20.96
N ARG A 906 -40.39 -20.95 -20.19
CA ARG A 906 -40.31 -21.11 -18.73
C ARG A 906 -39.50 -22.34 -18.29
N VAL A 907 -38.33 -22.09 -17.69
CA VAL A 907 -37.58 -23.11 -16.91
C VAL A 907 -37.45 -22.63 -15.45
N LYS A 908 -38.01 -23.41 -14.51
CA LYS A 908 -37.97 -23.09 -13.07
C LYS A 908 -36.54 -23.15 -12.54
N LYS A 909 -35.98 -22.02 -12.09
CA LYS A 909 -34.79 -21.99 -11.22
C LYS A 909 -35.23 -22.17 -9.76
N ILE A 910 -34.86 -23.30 -9.16
CA ILE A 910 -34.93 -23.47 -7.70
C ILE A 910 -33.77 -22.69 -7.09
N CYS A 911 -34.06 -21.64 -6.34
CA CYS A 911 -33.05 -20.87 -5.62
C CYS A 911 -32.84 -21.47 -4.22
N LEU A 912 -31.75 -22.21 -4.02
CA LEU A 912 -31.30 -22.63 -2.69
C LEU A 912 -30.35 -21.57 -2.12
N LEU A 913 -30.90 -20.64 -1.36
CA LEU A 913 -30.13 -19.80 -0.45
C LEU A 913 -29.55 -20.70 0.66
N SER A 914 -28.24 -20.94 0.60
CA SER A 914 -27.48 -21.43 1.74
C SER A 914 -26.76 -20.24 2.37
N ILE A 915 -27.19 -19.86 3.57
CA ILE A 915 -26.53 -18.83 4.38
C ILE A 915 -25.27 -19.44 5.00
N HIS A 916 -24.10 -18.82 4.77
CA HIS A 916 -23.01 -18.68 5.74
C HIS A 916 -21.94 -17.70 5.25
#